data_AF-R5LLE7-F1
#
_entry.id   AF-R5LLE7-F1
#
_cell.length_a   1.000
_cell.length_b   1.000
_cell.length_c   1.000
_cell.angle_alpha   90.00
_cell.angle_beta   90.00
_cell.angle_gamma   90.00
#
_symmetry.space_group_name_H-M   'P 1'
#
loop_
_entity.id
_entity.type
_entity.pdbx_description
1 polymer ?
#
loop_
_entity_poly.entity_id
_entity_poly.type
_entity_poly.pdbx_seq_one_letter_code
_entity_poly.pdbx_strand_id
1 'polypeptide(L)'
;MTDNEDIVKQSAREALESEQISTADIDRALAGPLKARFLLGEFDDITKFDYPESLLCSEEHSRAAQEAAEKSVILLKNSRGVLPLNKERKLAVIGYHADMVFRDWYTGLSPKCSTILDVLTAQLGRENIIYDCGNDTIALRSASNGFYFSVSEDGSVKCDSPLINEACLFELFEWGDGAVSLRSCLNNKFLTDCGVMKCTADQVFGWFVHELFYIEKNDRECRLKNWQKRFLYITPEGELTSSEALRAPKNSLLTMEIFSDGTERVRRVATEAHNVVVFCGNDPMINARETTDRMHLKLPEKQTRALDAVLELNQDAVLFLISGYPYQLDNERISTVMHISHAGPSLGQAVAKTLFGEISPAGRCPVTWYRSADELCSIEDYNIMRTHSTYLYYEGEPLFPFGFGLSYTGFRYCSAKTDKISYQLGDTVTVTLDIENVGIMDGDEVVQLYAAPSGITMTVPKKQLRAFTRIHVPRGKTVTAKLSFPVSDLSYWNINKNDFDLFSGNYTLMVGASSADIRRTCEIQVNASNYEGVEVSGEIPAVSALDYIDVKFDADRELNEYALINDWQSSISFEFCRMRSYHMVTVTASNPGPEVKLTITAAESRQVVAEVVIPPTGSMTKFTTVNAPAEPVDGVFTLRMTTSGMLSLKSFKFS
;
A
#
# COMPACT_ATOMS: atom_id res chain seq x y z
N MET A 1 -12.68 -11.21 17.60
CA MET A 1 -11.79 -12.18 18.30
C MET A 1 -10.89 -11.38 19.22
N THR A 2 -10.55 -11.92 20.38
CA THR A 2 -9.59 -11.34 21.33
C THR A 2 -8.50 -12.36 21.55
N ASP A 3 -7.25 -11.91 21.70
CA ASP A 3 -6.10 -12.77 21.99
C ASP A 3 -5.97 -13.07 23.50
N ASN A 4 -6.95 -12.65 24.30
CA ASN A 4 -6.98 -12.95 25.73
C ASN A 4 -7.28 -14.44 25.96
N GLU A 5 -6.27 -15.16 26.42
CA GLU A 5 -6.31 -16.61 26.63
C GLU A 5 -7.47 -17.06 27.54
N ASP A 6 -7.73 -16.35 28.64
CA ASP A 6 -8.78 -16.71 29.60
C ASP A 6 -10.17 -16.57 28.98
N ILE A 7 -10.39 -15.48 28.22
CA ILE A 7 -11.65 -15.25 27.50
C ILE A 7 -11.85 -16.34 26.46
N VAL A 8 -10.84 -16.63 25.63
CA VAL A 8 -10.94 -17.65 24.57
C VAL A 8 -11.23 -19.03 25.15
N LYS A 9 -10.51 -19.44 26.21
CA LYS A 9 -10.72 -20.72 26.89
C LYS A 9 -12.13 -20.84 27.46
N GLN A 10 -12.60 -19.78 28.13
CA GLN A 10 -13.93 -19.79 28.73
C GLN A 10 -15.01 -19.87 27.65
N SER A 11 -14.94 -19.05 26.60
CA SER A 11 -15.89 -19.09 25.50
C SER A 11 -15.91 -20.44 24.77
N ALA A 12 -14.74 -21.06 24.54
CA ALA A 12 -14.67 -22.38 23.92
C ALA A 12 -15.31 -23.46 24.81
N ARG A 13 -15.13 -23.40 26.13
CA ARG A 13 -15.80 -24.32 27.07
C ARG A 13 -17.32 -24.13 27.07
N GLU A 14 -17.79 -22.89 27.18
CA GLU A 14 -19.22 -22.58 27.16
C GLU A 14 -19.86 -23.01 25.83
N ALA A 15 -19.18 -22.83 24.70
CA ALA A 15 -19.63 -23.29 23.39
C ALA A 15 -19.70 -24.83 23.32
N LEU A 16 -18.75 -25.54 23.92
CA LEU A 16 -18.77 -27.00 24.00
C LEU A 16 -19.89 -27.53 24.92
N GLU A 17 -20.06 -26.91 26.09
CA GLU A 17 -21.11 -27.25 27.07
C GLU A 17 -22.52 -26.99 26.53
N SER A 18 -22.67 -25.95 25.69
CA SER A 18 -23.93 -25.61 25.01
C SER A 18 -24.10 -26.29 23.64
N GLU A 19 -23.23 -27.24 23.29
CA GLU A 19 -23.26 -28.01 22.04
C GLU A 19 -23.18 -27.15 20.75
N GLN A 20 -22.70 -25.91 20.85
CA GLN A 20 -22.43 -25.04 19.70
C GLN A 20 -21.21 -25.48 18.90
N ILE A 21 -20.27 -26.17 19.56
CA ILE A 21 -19.13 -26.85 18.95
C ILE A 21 -19.00 -28.26 19.55
N SER A 22 -18.36 -29.16 18.83
CA SER A 22 -18.02 -30.51 19.29
C SER A 22 -16.53 -30.64 19.66
N THR A 23 -16.17 -31.70 20.38
CA THR A 23 -14.75 -32.06 20.59
C THR A 23 -14.02 -32.26 19.25
N ALA A 24 -14.71 -32.80 18.24
CA ALA A 24 -14.12 -32.96 16.91
C ALA A 24 -13.81 -31.62 16.22
N ASP A 25 -14.55 -30.55 16.53
CA ASP A 25 -14.23 -29.20 16.05
C ASP A 25 -12.98 -28.65 16.73
N ILE A 26 -12.81 -28.91 18.03
CA ILE A 26 -11.61 -28.55 18.78
C ILE A 26 -10.40 -29.32 18.23
N ASP A 27 -10.50 -30.63 18.03
CA ASP A 27 -9.42 -31.45 17.46
C ASP A 27 -9.03 -30.96 16.06
N ARG A 28 -10.02 -30.62 15.22
CA ARG A 28 -9.78 -30.05 13.89
C ARG A 28 -9.06 -28.71 13.96
N ALA A 29 -9.44 -27.83 14.89
CA ALA A 29 -8.79 -26.55 15.10
C ALA A 29 -7.34 -26.69 15.58
N LEU A 30 -7.03 -27.70 16.40
CA LEU A 30 -5.69 -27.99 16.89
C LEU A 30 -4.77 -28.63 15.84
N ALA A 31 -5.32 -29.37 14.89
CA ALA A 31 -4.55 -30.12 13.90
C ALA A 31 -3.58 -29.24 13.09
N GLY A 32 -4.02 -28.05 12.68
CA GLY A 32 -3.19 -27.09 11.93
C GLY A 32 -1.97 -26.60 12.71
N PRO A 33 -2.17 -25.93 13.86
CA PRO A 33 -1.09 -25.48 14.73
C PRO A 33 -0.16 -26.62 15.18
N LEU A 34 -0.69 -27.77 15.60
CA LEU A 34 0.13 -28.91 16.01
C LEU A 34 0.97 -29.44 14.84
N LYS A 35 0.39 -29.57 13.64
CA LYS A 35 1.13 -29.96 12.44
C LYS A 35 2.28 -29.00 12.16
N ALA A 36 2.06 -27.69 12.28
CA ALA A 36 3.13 -26.70 12.12
C ALA A 36 4.25 -26.91 13.16
N ARG A 37 3.91 -27.08 14.43
CA ARG A 37 4.87 -27.36 15.53
C ARG A 37 5.67 -28.64 15.30
N PHE A 38 5.02 -29.71 14.83
CA PHE A 38 5.71 -30.94 14.40
C PHE A 38 6.64 -30.72 13.20
N LEU A 39 6.20 -29.99 12.16
CA LEU A 39 7.04 -29.70 10.99
C LEU A 39 8.25 -28.80 11.33
N LEU A 40 8.13 -27.99 12.38
CA LEU A 40 9.21 -27.17 12.95
C LEU A 40 10.11 -27.95 13.93
N GLY A 41 9.81 -29.23 14.19
CA GLY A 41 10.59 -30.09 15.07
C GLY A 41 10.55 -29.65 16.53
N GLU A 42 9.51 -28.94 16.97
CA GLU A 42 9.38 -28.47 18.37
C GLU A 42 9.32 -29.64 19.36
N PHE A 43 8.90 -30.82 18.89
CA PHE A 43 8.82 -32.05 19.69
C PHE A 43 9.97 -33.02 19.41
N ASP A 44 10.95 -32.63 18.60
CA ASP A 44 12.11 -33.46 18.24
C ASP A 44 13.29 -33.16 19.18
N ASP A 45 14.01 -34.20 19.62
CA ASP A 45 15.25 -34.02 20.42
C ASP A 45 16.35 -33.27 19.64
N ILE A 46 16.35 -33.44 18.31
CA ILE A 46 17.26 -32.78 17.37
C ILE A 46 16.42 -32.27 16.21
N THR A 47 16.41 -30.96 16.02
CA THR A 47 15.68 -30.31 14.92
C THR A 47 16.64 -29.71 13.90
N LYS A 48 16.25 -29.74 12.62
CA LYS A 48 17.01 -29.10 11.52
C LYS A 48 17.04 -27.56 11.62
N PHE A 49 16.29 -27.00 12.56
CA PHE A 49 16.21 -25.56 12.83
C PHE A 49 17.05 -25.12 14.04
N ASP A 50 17.87 -26.02 14.61
CA ASP A 50 18.79 -25.69 15.69
C ASP A 50 20.02 -24.97 15.12
N TYR A 51 19.88 -23.65 14.93
CA TYR A 51 20.91 -22.78 14.37
C TYR A 51 21.68 -22.06 15.48
N PRO A 52 23.02 -21.93 15.39
CA PRO A 52 23.78 -21.19 16.37
C PRO A 52 23.48 -19.69 16.28
N GLU A 53 23.44 -19.01 17.44
CA GLU A 53 23.24 -17.56 17.52
C GLU A 53 24.27 -16.76 16.70
N SER A 54 25.45 -17.32 16.45
CA SER A 54 26.49 -16.70 15.60
C SER A 54 26.03 -16.44 14.15
N LEU A 55 24.95 -17.07 13.69
CA LEU A 55 24.35 -16.76 12.40
C LEU A 55 23.53 -15.47 12.43
N LEU A 56 23.02 -15.04 13.59
CA LEU A 56 22.29 -13.77 13.70
C LEU A 56 23.22 -12.61 13.35
N CYS A 57 22.78 -11.78 12.39
CA CYS A 57 23.58 -10.65 11.86
C CYS A 57 24.99 -11.04 11.35
N SER A 58 25.15 -12.29 10.86
CA SER A 58 26.40 -12.75 10.22
C SER A 58 26.77 -11.88 9.02
N GLU A 59 28.01 -11.97 8.55
CA GLU A 59 28.46 -11.26 7.34
C GLU A 59 27.67 -11.68 6.10
N GLU A 60 27.30 -12.96 6.00
CA GLU A 60 26.46 -13.48 4.92
C GLU A 60 25.07 -12.85 4.93
N HIS A 61 24.40 -12.82 6.09
CA HIS A 61 23.09 -12.16 6.23
C HIS A 61 23.17 -10.65 6.00
N SER A 62 24.25 -10.02 6.46
CA SER A 62 24.51 -8.59 6.22
C SER A 62 24.65 -8.30 4.72
N ARG A 63 25.36 -9.16 3.98
CA ARG A 63 25.53 -9.06 2.53
C ARG A 63 24.22 -9.27 1.77
N ALA A 64 23.40 -10.23 2.19
CA ALA A 64 22.08 -10.45 1.61
C ALA A 64 21.14 -9.25 1.83
N ALA A 65 21.14 -8.68 3.03
CA ALA A 65 20.39 -7.45 3.32
C ALA A 65 20.88 -6.25 2.49
N GLN A 66 22.20 -6.12 2.32
CA GLN A 66 22.80 -5.10 1.48
C GLN A 66 22.42 -5.27 0.01
N GLU A 67 22.51 -6.49 -0.52
CA GLU A 67 22.10 -6.80 -1.89
C GLU A 67 20.61 -6.47 -2.08
N ALA A 68 19.73 -6.87 -1.16
CA ALA A 68 18.31 -6.54 -1.23
C ALA A 68 18.07 -5.02 -1.26
N ALA A 69 18.76 -4.25 -0.40
CA ALA A 69 18.64 -2.79 -0.35
C ALA A 69 19.14 -2.12 -1.64
N GLU A 70 20.33 -2.48 -2.12
CA GLU A 70 20.92 -1.99 -3.37
C GLU A 70 20.04 -2.30 -4.59
N LYS A 71 19.43 -3.48 -4.60
CA LYS A 71 18.53 -3.93 -5.66
C LYS A 71 17.14 -3.28 -5.63
N SER A 72 16.77 -2.64 -4.52
CA SER A 72 15.45 -2.05 -4.29
C SER A 72 15.36 -0.56 -4.62
N VAL A 73 16.48 0.13 -4.83
CA VAL A 73 16.47 1.56 -5.19
C VAL A 73 15.88 1.77 -6.59
N ILE A 74 14.85 2.60 -6.68
CA ILE A 74 14.13 2.93 -7.90
C ILE A 74 14.49 4.37 -8.30
N LEU A 75 15.00 4.55 -9.52
CA LEU A 75 15.12 5.87 -10.12
C LEU A 75 13.81 6.19 -10.85
N LEU A 76 13.01 7.08 -10.28
CA LEU A 76 11.70 7.44 -10.84
C LEU A 76 11.84 8.56 -11.89
N LYS A 77 12.79 9.47 -11.70
CA LYS A 77 13.01 10.57 -12.64
C LYS A 77 14.44 11.10 -12.58
N ASN A 78 14.98 11.50 -13.73
CA ASN A 78 16.27 12.19 -13.86
C ASN A 78 16.29 13.04 -15.14
N SER A 79 15.30 13.93 -15.32
CA SER A 79 15.08 14.60 -16.61
C SER A 79 16.16 15.62 -17.00
N ARG A 80 16.93 16.10 -16.02
CA ARG A 80 18.04 17.06 -16.22
C ARG A 80 19.42 16.41 -16.19
N GLY A 81 19.51 15.09 -16.02
CA GLY A 81 20.79 14.37 -15.92
C GLY A 81 21.62 14.76 -14.69
N VAL A 82 20.96 15.07 -13.57
CA VAL A 82 21.60 15.44 -12.30
C VAL A 82 22.36 14.26 -11.70
N LEU A 83 21.74 13.07 -11.77
CA LEU A 83 22.33 11.84 -11.26
C LEU A 83 23.12 11.10 -12.35
N PRO A 84 24.22 10.40 -11.99
CA PRO A 84 24.80 10.31 -10.64
C PRO A 84 25.52 11.60 -10.21
N LEU A 85 25.57 11.86 -8.89
CA LEU A 85 26.21 13.03 -8.31
C LEU A 85 27.74 12.96 -8.41
N ASN A 86 28.39 14.13 -8.45
CA ASN A 86 29.84 14.22 -8.36
C ASN A 86 30.31 14.22 -6.89
N LYS A 87 31.03 13.17 -6.48
CA LYS A 87 31.58 12.98 -5.12
C LYS A 87 32.59 14.05 -4.67
N GLU A 88 33.20 14.79 -5.58
CA GLU A 88 34.19 15.84 -5.26
C GLU A 88 33.52 17.16 -4.86
N ARG A 89 32.19 17.27 -5.06
CA ARG A 89 31.43 18.47 -4.74
C ARG A 89 30.78 18.34 -3.36
N LYS A 90 30.78 19.45 -2.62
CA LYS A 90 30.08 19.59 -1.35
C LYS A 90 28.60 19.23 -1.51
N LEU A 91 28.09 18.45 -0.56
CA LEU A 91 26.73 17.91 -0.54
C LEU A 91 25.92 18.49 0.62
N ALA A 92 24.75 19.04 0.30
CA ALA A 92 23.70 19.34 1.26
C ALA A 92 22.76 18.13 1.41
N VAL A 93 22.67 17.63 2.63
CA VAL A 93 21.74 16.57 3.06
C VAL A 93 20.62 17.24 3.84
N ILE A 94 19.39 17.16 3.34
CA ILE A 94 18.26 17.88 3.93
C ILE A 94 17.17 16.88 4.29
N GLY A 95 16.58 17.02 5.48
CA GLY A 95 15.45 16.22 5.94
C GLY A 95 15.84 15.14 6.95
N TYR A 96 15.05 15.01 8.02
CA TYR A 96 15.30 14.08 9.12
C TYR A 96 15.35 12.60 8.70
N HIS A 97 14.76 12.24 7.55
CA HIS A 97 14.83 10.90 6.98
C HIS A 97 16.26 10.46 6.65
N ALA A 98 17.21 11.39 6.51
CA ALA A 98 18.61 11.06 6.32
C ALA A 98 19.31 10.58 7.61
N ASP A 99 18.81 10.99 8.77
CA ASP A 99 19.44 10.80 10.09
C ASP A 99 18.67 9.79 10.96
N MET A 100 17.80 8.99 10.33
CA MET A 100 17.02 7.96 11.00
C MET A 100 16.97 6.68 10.17
N VAL A 101 16.93 5.54 10.86
CA VAL A 101 16.55 4.26 10.28
C VAL A 101 15.25 3.84 10.92
N PHE A 102 14.15 4.09 10.21
CA PHE A 102 12.81 3.77 10.69
C PHE A 102 12.59 2.26 10.74
N ARG A 103 11.71 1.85 11.66
CA ARG A 103 11.35 0.45 11.90
C ARG A 103 9.83 0.32 11.92
N ASP A 104 9.35 -0.82 11.48
CA ASP A 104 7.99 -1.29 11.77
C ASP A 104 8.03 -2.44 12.81
N TRP A 105 6.87 -3.05 13.10
CA TRP A 105 6.79 -4.17 14.05
C TRP A 105 7.45 -5.46 13.58
N TYR A 106 7.65 -5.60 12.27
CA TYR A 106 8.23 -6.80 11.65
C TYR A 106 9.73 -6.62 11.36
N THR A 107 10.28 -5.44 11.67
CA THR A 107 11.68 -5.10 11.45
C THR A 107 12.56 -5.67 12.56
N GLY A 108 13.50 -6.54 12.19
CA GLY A 108 14.51 -7.07 13.10
C GLY A 108 15.51 -6.02 13.61
N LEU A 109 16.18 -6.32 14.72
CA LEU A 109 17.22 -5.45 15.28
C LEU A 109 18.60 -5.84 14.73
N SER A 110 19.38 -4.84 14.33
CA SER A 110 20.78 -5.01 13.92
C SER A 110 21.68 -4.09 14.73
N PRO A 111 22.81 -4.60 15.28
CA PRO A 111 23.82 -3.74 15.90
C PRO A 111 24.60 -2.92 14.86
N LYS A 112 24.53 -3.30 13.57
CA LYS A 112 25.12 -2.58 12.45
C LYS A 112 24.03 -1.77 11.76
N CYS A 113 23.66 -0.63 12.35
CA CYS A 113 22.63 0.25 11.81
C CYS A 113 23.21 1.66 11.70
N SER A 114 23.55 2.07 10.48
CA SER A 114 24.04 3.42 10.18
C SER A 114 22.99 4.18 9.39
N THR A 115 22.78 5.45 9.75
CA THR A 115 21.87 6.32 9.01
C THR A 115 22.44 6.64 7.62
N ILE A 116 21.62 7.22 6.74
CA ILE A 116 22.13 7.72 5.45
C ILE A 116 23.19 8.79 5.69
N LEU A 117 22.96 9.68 6.66
CA LEU A 117 23.88 10.75 7.02
C LEU A 117 25.21 10.19 7.54
N ASP A 118 25.19 9.14 8.36
CA ASP A 118 26.41 8.48 8.86
C ASP A 118 27.26 7.95 7.71
N VAL A 119 26.61 7.21 6.77
CA VAL A 119 27.30 6.61 5.62
C VAL A 119 27.86 7.69 4.69
N LEU A 120 27.08 8.71 4.36
CA LEU A 120 27.52 9.82 3.51
C LEU A 120 28.67 10.60 4.16
N THR A 121 28.59 10.84 5.47
CA THR A 121 29.65 11.54 6.23
C THR A 121 30.93 10.72 6.25
N ALA A 122 30.84 9.41 6.47
CA ALA A 122 31.99 8.52 6.44
C ALA A 122 32.64 8.44 5.04
N GLN A 123 31.83 8.49 3.98
CA GLN A 123 32.31 8.38 2.60
C GLN A 123 32.90 9.68 2.04
N LEU A 124 32.29 10.83 2.35
CA LEU A 124 32.69 12.12 1.76
C LEU A 124 33.57 12.98 2.68
N GLY A 125 33.62 12.68 3.97
CA GLY A 125 34.28 13.53 4.97
C GLY A 125 33.33 14.61 5.51
N ARG A 126 33.43 14.88 6.81
CA ARG A 126 32.51 15.79 7.54
C ARG A 126 32.53 17.21 6.98
N GLU A 127 33.66 17.67 6.46
CA GLU A 127 33.85 18.99 5.85
C GLU A 127 33.11 19.18 4.52
N ASN A 128 32.80 18.07 3.84
CA ASN A 128 32.12 18.06 2.54
C ASN A 128 30.61 17.85 2.66
N ILE A 129 30.09 17.69 3.88
CA ILE A 129 28.67 17.52 4.19
C ILE A 129 28.14 18.73 4.94
N ILE A 130 26.97 19.21 4.52
CA ILE A 130 26.14 20.13 5.30
C ILE A 130 24.80 19.45 5.53
N TYR A 131 24.30 19.48 6.76
CA TYR A 131 23.06 18.80 7.13
C TYR A 131 22.11 19.73 7.87
N ASP A 132 20.82 19.65 7.55
CA ASP A 132 19.73 20.16 8.38
C ASP A 132 18.52 19.21 8.31
N CYS A 133 17.88 18.93 9.44
CA CYS A 133 16.72 18.03 9.51
C CYS A 133 15.44 18.63 8.92
N GLY A 134 15.39 19.97 8.77
CA GLY A 134 14.24 20.71 8.26
C GLY A 134 13.11 20.93 9.27
N ASN A 135 13.19 20.37 10.47
CA ASN A 135 12.18 20.53 11.52
C ASN A 135 12.25 21.91 12.19
N ASP A 136 11.14 22.41 12.70
CA ASP A 136 11.13 23.63 13.50
C ASP A 136 11.64 23.36 14.92
N THR A 137 12.42 24.30 15.46
CA THR A 137 12.72 24.33 16.89
C THR A 137 11.72 25.28 17.54
N ILE A 138 10.93 24.76 18.48
CA ILE A 138 9.83 25.48 19.12
C ILE A 138 10.01 25.53 20.63
N ALA A 139 9.31 26.48 21.27
CA ALA A 139 9.00 26.44 22.68
C ALA A 139 7.49 26.50 22.87
N LEU A 140 6.99 25.67 23.79
CA LEU A 140 5.58 25.66 24.17
C LEU A 140 5.39 26.51 25.42
N ARG A 141 4.38 27.38 25.38
CA ARG A 141 4.04 28.29 26.47
C ARG A 141 2.60 28.08 26.90
N SER A 142 2.34 28.03 28.20
CA SER A 142 0.98 27.99 28.73
C SER A 142 0.30 29.35 28.56
N ALA A 143 -0.89 29.38 27.94
CA ALA A 143 -1.69 30.59 27.87
C ALA A 143 -2.31 30.95 29.24
N SER A 144 -2.43 29.99 30.18
CA SER A 144 -3.06 30.22 31.48
C SER A 144 -2.14 30.86 32.52
N ASN A 145 -0.85 30.49 32.55
CA ASN A 145 0.11 31.01 33.53
C ASN A 145 1.29 31.76 32.89
N GLY A 146 1.46 31.69 31.57
CA GLY A 146 2.51 32.39 30.83
C GLY A 146 3.90 31.75 30.91
N PHE A 147 4.06 30.59 31.57
CA PHE A 147 5.33 29.86 31.66
C PHE A 147 5.54 28.90 30.50
N TYR A 148 6.80 28.62 30.19
CA TYR A 148 7.25 27.64 29.21
C TYR A 148 7.39 26.27 29.85
N PHE A 149 7.19 25.24 29.03
CA PHE A 149 7.53 23.87 29.41
C PHE A 149 9.04 23.69 29.36
N SER A 150 9.64 23.27 30.47
CA SER A 150 11.05 22.90 30.59
C SER A 150 11.18 21.38 30.81
N VAL A 151 12.28 20.82 30.31
CA VAL A 151 12.65 19.41 30.50
C VAL A 151 13.77 19.31 31.51
N SER A 152 13.65 18.42 32.48
CA SER A 152 14.72 18.10 33.44
C SER A 152 15.64 17.00 32.92
N GLU A 153 16.82 16.82 33.52
CA GLU A 153 17.78 15.78 33.10
C GLU A 153 17.20 14.36 33.13
N ASP A 154 16.27 14.09 34.06
CA ASP A 154 15.55 12.82 34.17
C ASP A 154 14.41 12.66 33.14
N GLY A 155 14.24 13.64 32.25
CA GLY A 155 13.20 13.71 31.24
C GLY A 155 11.87 14.27 31.74
N SER A 156 11.72 14.61 33.02
CA SER A 156 10.45 15.16 33.52
C SER A 156 10.12 16.51 32.88
N VAL A 157 8.87 16.70 32.45
CA VAL A 157 8.40 17.94 31.79
C VAL A 157 7.52 18.75 32.74
N LYS A 158 7.88 20.03 32.95
CA LYS A 158 7.15 20.95 33.82
C LYS A 158 6.93 22.31 33.19
N CYS A 159 5.78 22.92 33.44
CA CYS A 159 5.44 24.28 33.03
C CYS A 159 5.88 25.29 34.10
N ASP A 160 7.18 25.54 34.22
CA ASP A 160 7.77 26.29 35.34
C ASP A 160 8.75 27.40 34.93
N SER A 161 9.11 27.49 33.65
CA SER A 161 10.12 28.46 33.21
C SER A 161 9.49 29.79 32.78
N PRO A 162 9.86 30.94 33.37
CA PRO A 162 9.33 32.23 32.97
C PRO A 162 9.94 32.77 31.66
N LEU A 163 11.10 32.24 31.24
CA LEU A 163 11.84 32.65 30.05
C LEU A 163 12.27 31.42 29.26
N ILE A 164 12.38 31.57 27.94
CA ILE A 164 12.90 30.52 27.08
C ILE A 164 14.39 30.28 27.36
N ASN A 165 14.76 29.00 27.51
CA ASN A 165 16.14 28.54 27.64
C ASN A 165 16.27 27.17 26.92
N GLU A 166 17.45 26.58 26.91
CA GLU A 166 17.72 25.30 26.23
C GLU A 166 16.78 24.17 26.67
N ALA A 167 16.47 24.08 27.96
CA ALA A 167 15.55 23.09 28.51
C ALA A 167 14.10 23.27 28.01
N CYS A 168 13.76 24.43 27.45
CA CYS A 168 12.42 24.73 26.92
C CYS A 168 12.25 24.40 25.44
N LEU A 169 13.33 23.99 24.75
CA LEU A 169 13.32 23.81 23.31
C LEU A 169 12.98 22.38 22.92
N PHE A 170 12.10 22.27 21.92
CA PHE A 170 11.72 21.02 21.28
C PHE A 170 11.91 21.11 19.78
N GLU A 171 12.42 20.05 19.18
CA GLU A 171 12.32 19.80 17.75
C GLU A 171 10.93 19.22 17.44
N LEU A 172 10.22 19.88 16.54
CA LEU A 172 8.86 19.50 16.13
C LEU A 172 8.90 18.64 14.87
N PHE A 173 8.57 17.37 15.02
CA PHE A 173 8.32 16.46 13.91
C PHE A 173 6.84 16.59 13.51
N GLU A 174 6.56 17.04 12.28
CA GLU A 174 5.21 17.12 11.72
C GLU A 174 5.00 15.96 10.73
N TRP A 175 4.06 15.08 11.03
CA TRP A 175 3.79 13.84 10.28
C TRP A 175 2.63 13.98 9.27
N GLY A 176 1.96 15.14 9.23
CA GLY A 176 0.75 15.38 8.44
C GLY A 176 -0.53 15.24 9.25
N ASP A 177 -1.65 15.80 8.77
CA ASP A 177 -2.98 15.69 9.40
C ASP A 177 -3.00 16.09 10.90
N GLY A 178 -2.16 17.05 11.27
CA GLY A 178 -1.99 17.52 12.65
C GLY A 178 -1.26 16.54 13.58
N ALA A 179 -0.82 15.36 13.10
CA ALA A 179 0.01 14.44 13.85
C ALA A 179 1.43 15.00 14.03
N VAL A 180 1.93 14.97 15.27
CA VAL A 180 3.24 15.50 15.63
C VAL A 180 3.95 14.65 16.69
N SER A 181 5.27 14.75 16.74
CA SER A 181 6.09 14.29 17.87
C SER A 181 7.06 15.41 18.26
N LEU A 182 7.42 15.45 19.54
CA LEU A 182 8.32 16.48 20.09
C LEU A 182 9.56 15.82 20.66
N ARG A 183 10.75 16.20 20.20
CA ARG A 183 12.03 15.75 20.75
C ARG A 183 12.68 16.87 21.54
N SER A 184 13.00 16.65 22.80
CA SER A 184 13.68 17.67 23.63
C SER A 184 15.08 17.94 23.09
N CYS A 185 15.43 19.22 22.93
CA CYS A 185 16.79 19.62 22.58
C CYS A 185 17.78 19.43 23.73
N LEU A 186 17.32 19.22 24.97
CA LEU A 186 18.18 19.03 26.14
C LEU A 186 18.77 17.62 26.19
N ASN A 187 17.91 16.59 26.09
CA ASN A 187 18.31 15.20 26.29
C ASN A 187 18.15 14.31 25.04
N ASN A 188 17.74 14.88 23.91
CA ASN A 188 17.48 14.20 22.63
C ASN A 188 16.44 13.06 22.70
N LYS A 189 15.55 13.08 23.69
CA LYS A 189 14.45 12.11 23.82
C LYS A 189 13.11 12.69 23.38
N PHE A 190 12.26 11.84 22.83
CA PHE A 190 10.89 12.16 22.49
C PHE A 190 10.03 12.28 23.75
N LEU A 191 9.12 13.26 23.73
CA LEU A 191 8.01 13.39 24.66
C LEU A 191 7.14 12.13 24.58
N THR A 192 6.88 11.49 25.71
CA THR A 192 6.16 10.23 25.85
C THR A 192 5.06 10.40 26.88
N ASP A 193 3.86 9.92 26.56
CA ASP A 193 2.73 9.85 27.50
C ASP A 193 2.89 8.67 28.46
N CYS A 194 3.44 8.94 29.64
CA CYS A 194 3.53 8.01 30.78
C CYS A 194 2.44 8.26 31.84
N GLY A 195 1.31 8.88 31.46
CA GLY A 195 0.34 9.46 32.38
C GLY A 195 0.72 10.90 32.75
N VAL A 196 1.96 11.12 33.19
CA VAL A 196 2.60 12.45 33.22
C VAL A 196 3.65 12.48 32.12
N MET A 197 3.67 13.54 31.31
CA MET A 197 4.52 13.62 30.13
C MET A 197 6.01 13.68 30.52
N LYS A 198 6.83 12.87 29.84
CA LYS A 198 8.28 12.83 30.04
C LYS A 198 9.01 12.67 28.71
N CYS A 199 10.19 13.26 28.56
CA CYS A 199 11.07 13.04 27.42
C CYS A 199 12.00 11.86 27.70
N THR A 200 11.59 10.64 27.33
CA THR A 200 12.30 9.40 27.68
C THR A 200 12.61 8.48 26.50
N ALA A 201 11.85 8.55 25.40
CA ALA A 201 12.00 7.63 24.27
C ALA A 201 13.09 8.06 23.28
N ASP A 202 13.89 7.12 22.79
CA ASP A 202 14.90 7.35 21.73
C ASP A 202 14.27 7.48 20.34
N GLN A 203 13.13 6.84 20.13
CA GLN A 203 12.43 6.77 18.85
C GLN A 203 10.92 6.78 19.07
N VAL A 204 10.18 7.22 18.07
CA VAL A 204 8.72 7.10 18.03
C VAL A 204 8.38 5.67 17.62
N PHE A 205 7.96 4.83 18.57
CA PHE A 205 7.74 3.41 18.30
C PHE A 205 6.83 2.77 19.35
N GLY A 206 5.93 1.88 18.90
CA GLY A 206 5.11 1.07 19.78
C GLY A 206 3.79 0.64 19.14
N TRP A 207 3.22 -0.45 19.62
CA TRP A 207 1.79 -0.72 19.38
C TRP A 207 1.01 0.16 20.35
N PHE A 208 0.51 1.34 20.00
CA PHE A 208 0.27 2.46 20.94
C PHE A 208 1.55 3.26 21.02
N VAL A 209 1.62 4.24 20.13
CA VAL A 209 2.75 5.13 19.98
C VAL A 209 2.58 6.25 20.99
N HIS A 210 3.17 6.12 22.17
CA HIS A 210 2.99 7.07 23.27
C HIS A 210 3.64 8.44 23.00
N GLU A 211 4.51 8.51 21.98
CA GLU A 211 5.19 9.71 21.49
C GLU A 211 4.41 10.44 20.39
N LEU A 212 3.23 9.93 20.02
CA LEU A 212 2.36 10.53 19.01
C LEU A 212 1.38 11.48 19.69
N PHE A 213 1.36 12.72 19.20
CA PHE A 213 0.44 13.76 19.62
C PHE A 213 -0.28 14.34 18.41
N TYR A 214 -1.36 15.09 18.68
CA TYR A 214 -2.07 15.85 17.66
C TYR A 214 -2.18 17.30 18.08
N ILE A 215 -1.84 18.21 17.16
CA ILE A 215 -1.92 19.64 17.39
C ILE A 215 -3.17 20.23 16.72
N GLU A 216 -4.00 20.90 17.51
CA GLU A 216 -5.12 21.71 17.03
C GLU A 216 -4.71 23.18 17.10
N LYS A 217 -4.40 23.77 15.94
CA LYS A 217 -3.96 25.18 15.83
C LYS A 217 -5.17 26.11 15.65
N ASN A 218 -5.14 27.25 16.33
CA ASN A 218 -6.08 28.37 16.17
C ASN A 218 -5.27 29.67 16.22
N ASP A 219 -4.81 30.13 15.06
CA ASP A 219 -3.80 31.19 14.91
C ASP A 219 -2.51 30.91 15.70
N ARG A 220 -2.23 31.69 16.75
CA ARG A 220 -1.04 31.53 17.61
C ARG A 220 -1.26 30.56 18.77
N GLU A 221 -2.52 30.25 19.07
CA GLU A 221 -2.86 29.34 20.15
C GLU A 221 -3.00 27.92 19.61
N CYS A 222 -2.65 26.94 20.43
CA CYS A 222 -2.86 25.55 20.10
C CYS A 222 -3.30 24.73 21.31
N ARG A 223 -3.88 23.57 21.03
CA ARG A 223 -4.07 22.50 22.01
C ARG A 223 -3.36 21.26 21.52
N LEU A 224 -2.83 20.49 22.46
CA LEU A 224 -2.26 19.18 22.19
C LEU A 224 -3.21 18.09 22.65
N LYS A 225 -3.25 17.00 21.90
CA LYS A 225 -3.89 15.75 22.28
C LYS A 225 -2.86 14.63 22.26
N ASN A 226 -2.97 13.65 23.15
CA ASN A 226 -2.15 12.45 23.11
C ASN A 226 -2.59 11.48 21.99
N TRP A 227 -1.92 10.35 21.91
CA TRP A 227 -2.18 9.26 20.96
C TRP A 227 -3.61 8.68 21.04
N GLN A 228 -4.29 8.82 22.19
CA GLN A 228 -5.70 8.44 22.38
C GLN A 228 -6.69 9.58 22.03
N LYS A 229 -6.21 10.68 21.42
CA LYS A 229 -6.97 11.89 21.12
C LYS A 229 -7.51 12.61 22.37
N ARG A 230 -6.92 12.37 23.55
CA ARG A 230 -7.27 13.05 24.82
C ARG A 230 -6.50 14.37 24.94
N PHE A 231 -7.18 15.43 25.34
CA PHE A 231 -6.55 16.76 25.51
C PHE A 231 -5.49 16.74 26.60
N LEU A 232 -4.35 17.37 26.32
CA LEU A 232 -3.34 17.64 27.33
C LEU A 232 -3.70 18.90 28.13
N TYR A 233 -3.36 18.91 29.42
CA TYR A 233 -3.54 20.07 30.29
C TYR A 233 -2.48 20.13 31.38
N ILE A 234 -2.36 21.31 31.99
CA ILE A 234 -1.39 21.59 33.05
C ILE A 234 -2.07 21.43 34.42
N THR A 235 -1.48 20.60 35.29
CA THR A 235 -1.92 20.41 36.68
C THR A 235 -1.57 21.63 37.55
N PRO A 236 -2.18 21.80 38.74
CA PRO A 236 -1.77 22.82 39.70
C PRO A 236 -0.28 22.78 40.08
N GLU A 237 0.33 21.60 40.03
CA GLU A 237 1.75 21.34 40.31
C GLU A 237 2.66 21.67 39.10
N GLY A 238 2.08 22.10 37.98
CA GLY A 238 2.81 22.46 36.75
C GLY A 238 3.15 21.28 35.85
N GLU A 239 2.60 20.10 36.09
CA GLU A 239 2.84 18.90 35.28
C GLU A 239 1.95 18.88 34.03
N LEU A 240 2.44 18.32 32.93
CA LEU A 240 1.65 18.10 31.72
C LEU A 240 1.11 16.67 31.72
N THR A 241 -0.21 16.51 31.59
CA THR A 241 -0.89 15.21 31.60
C THR A 241 -2.10 15.20 30.65
N SER A 242 -2.68 14.03 30.38
CA SER A 242 -3.84 13.86 29.52
C SER A 242 -5.16 13.84 30.32
N SER A 243 -6.22 14.40 29.76
CA SER A 243 -7.55 14.48 30.39
C SER A 243 -8.49 13.41 29.88
N GLU A 244 -9.26 12.77 30.77
CA GLU A 244 -10.37 11.89 30.38
C GLU A 244 -11.63 12.67 29.98
N ALA A 245 -11.65 13.99 30.16
CA ALA A 245 -12.79 14.82 29.80
C ALA A 245 -12.95 14.92 28.27
N LEU A 246 -14.21 14.80 27.81
CA LEU A 246 -14.56 15.00 26.39
C LEU A 246 -14.28 16.43 25.90
N ARG A 247 -14.36 17.42 26.81
CA ARG A 247 -14.11 18.84 26.50
C ARG A 247 -12.72 19.22 26.99
N ALA A 248 -12.05 20.08 26.21
CA ALA A 248 -10.74 20.62 26.57
C ALA A 248 -10.78 21.34 27.95
N PRO A 249 -9.89 20.98 28.89
CA PRO A 249 -9.75 21.70 30.16
C PRO A 249 -9.35 23.17 29.96
N LYS A 250 -9.65 24.05 30.92
CA LYS A 250 -9.26 25.48 30.81
C LYS A 250 -7.73 25.67 30.67
N ASN A 251 -6.94 24.86 31.39
CA ASN A 251 -5.48 24.92 31.40
C ASN A 251 -4.84 24.05 30.29
N SER A 252 -5.54 23.84 29.17
CA SER A 252 -5.06 23.09 27.99
C SER A 252 -4.54 23.98 26.86
N LEU A 253 -4.78 25.29 26.96
CA LEU A 253 -4.46 26.24 25.92
C LEU A 253 -2.99 26.63 25.98
N LEU A 254 -2.29 26.45 24.85
CA LEU A 254 -0.87 26.72 24.69
C LEU A 254 -0.64 27.77 23.60
N THR A 255 0.52 28.40 23.61
CA THR A 255 1.08 29.16 22.49
C THR A 255 2.35 28.44 22.04
N MET A 256 2.51 28.27 20.73
CA MET A 256 3.69 27.67 20.14
C MET A 256 4.56 28.77 19.52
N GLU A 257 5.73 28.99 20.09
CA GLU A 257 6.69 30.00 19.62
C GLU A 257 7.80 29.31 18.81
N ILE A 258 8.01 29.74 17.57
CA ILE A 258 9.09 29.23 16.72
C ILE A 258 10.38 29.94 17.11
N PHE A 259 11.30 29.22 17.73
CA PHE A 259 12.64 29.70 18.07
C PHE A 259 13.57 29.67 16.85
N SER A 260 13.45 28.63 16.02
CA SER A 260 14.20 28.50 14.77
C SER A 260 13.33 27.82 13.70
N ASP A 261 13.11 28.52 12.59
CA ASP A 261 12.37 27.99 11.44
C ASP A 261 13.27 27.07 10.61
N GLY A 262 12.91 25.79 10.56
CA GLY A 262 13.65 24.77 9.80
C GLY A 262 13.64 25.02 8.29
N THR A 263 12.60 25.65 7.76
CA THR A 263 12.49 25.99 6.34
C THR A 263 13.56 27.02 5.96
N GLU A 264 13.76 28.03 6.81
CA GLU A 264 14.78 29.07 6.58
C GLU A 264 16.20 28.52 6.73
N ARG A 265 16.43 27.59 7.66
CA ARG A 265 17.73 26.91 7.76
C ARG A 265 18.00 26.05 6.53
N VAL A 266 16.99 25.31 6.05
CA VAL A 266 17.06 24.53 4.81
C VAL A 266 17.40 25.40 3.60
N ARG A 267 16.80 26.59 3.46
CA ARG A 267 17.17 27.54 2.38
C ARG A 267 18.66 27.90 2.41
N ARG A 268 19.21 28.16 3.59
CA ARG A 268 20.64 28.49 3.74
C ARG A 268 21.51 27.32 3.30
N VAL A 269 21.26 26.13 3.86
CA VAL A 269 22.03 24.91 3.55
C VAL A 269 21.99 24.57 2.07
N ALA A 270 20.84 24.74 1.40
CA ALA A 270 20.70 24.47 -0.03
C ALA A 270 21.57 25.38 -0.93
N THR A 271 21.96 26.57 -0.46
CA THR A 271 22.82 27.51 -1.21
C THR A 271 24.32 27.30 -0.98
N GLU A 272 24.69 26.52 0.04
CA GLU A 272 26.09 26.33 0.43
C GLU A 272 26.75 25.09 -0.21
N ALA A 273 25.97 24.30 -0.96
CA ALA A 273 26.41 23.06 -1.59
C ALA A 273 26.03 23.03 -3.08
N HIS A 274 26.80 22.27 -3.87
CA HIS A 274 26.49 22.10 -5.29
C HIS A 274 25.52 20.94 -5.50
N ASN A 275 25.76 19.84 -4.79
CA ASN A 275 24.84 18.71 -4.76
C ASN A 275 23.85 18.96 -3.62
N VAL A 276 22.55 18.81 -3.89
CA VAL A 276 21.50 18.97 -2.88
C VAL A 276 20.57 17.76 -2.96
N VAL A 277 20.40 17.06 -1.84
CA VAL A 277 19.49 15.93 -1.73
C VAL A 277 18.52 16.19 -0.57
N VAL A 278 17.22 16.15 -0.88
CA VAL A 278 16.13 16.31 0.08
C VAL A 278 15.51 14.94 0.33
N PHE A 279 15.63 14.45 1.56
CA PHE A 279 15.08 13.19 2.02
C PHE A 279 13.69 13.40 2.63
N CYS A 280 12.69 12.78 2.01
CA CYS A 280 11.29 12.84 2.42
C CYS A 280 10.72 11.42 2.50
N GLY A 281 9.59 11.24 3.16
CA GLY A 281 9.03 9.92 3.36
C GLY A 281 7.98 9.81 4.45
N ASN A 282 7.75 8.56 4.87
CA ASN A 282 6.77 8.20 5.89
C ASN A 282 7.48 7.57 7.10
N ASP A 283 6.93 7.79 8.29
CA ASP A 283 7.24 6.94 9.44
C ASP A 283 6.32 5.69 9.40
N PRO A 284 6.85 4.45 9.47
CA PRO A 284 6.05 3.22 9.44
C PRO A 284 5.08 3.09 10.62
N MET A 285 5.41 3.67 11.76
CA MET A 285 4.63 3.59 13.00
C MET A 285 3.53 4.63 13.10
N ILE A 286 3.55 5.64 12.23
CA ILE A 286 2.61 6.76 12.26
C ILE A 286 1.79 6.82 10.97
N ASN A 287 2.46 6.89 9.83
CA ASN A 287 1.82 7.16 8.54
C ASN A 287 1.46 5.88 7.76
N ALA A 288 2.14 4.77 8.02
CA ALA A 288 1.93 3.46 7.36
C ALA A 288 1.61 2.35 8.36
N ARG A 289 0.97 2.70 9.47
CA ARG A 289 0.74 1.78 10.58
C ARG A 289 -0.37 0.78 10.22
N GLU A 290 -0.22 -0.47 10.63
CA GLU A 290 -1.34 -1.42 10.64
C GLU A 290 -2.54 -0.83 11.40
N THR A 291 -3.75 -1.24 11.01
CA THR A 291 -5.05 -0.80 11.56
C THR A 291 -5.46 0.64 11.22
N THR A 292 -4.62 1.41 10.53
CA THR A 292 -4.93 2.79 10.16
C THR A 292 -4.50 3.08 8.72
N ASP A 293 -5.48 3.33 7.87
CA ASP A 293 -5.22 3.77 6.51
C ASP A 293 -4.97 5.28 6.44
N ARG A 294 -4.11 5.68 5.51
CA ARG A 294 -3.89 7.10 5.19
C ARG A 294 -5.09 7.67 4.43
N MET A 295 -5.39 8.94 4.67
CA MET A 295 -6.53 9.63 4.03
C MET A 295 -6.21 10.18 2.64
N HIS A 296 -4.93 10.31 2.29
CA HIS A 296 -4.49 10.90 1.02
C HIS A 296 -3.09 10.45 0.61
N LEU A 297 -2.71 10.76 -0.63
CA LEU A 297 -1.39 10.45 -1.19
C LEU A 297 -0.33 11.56 -1.00
N LYS A 298 -0.64 12.65 -0.26
CA LYS A 298 0.25 13.81 -0.10
C LYS A 298 1.43 13.53 0.83
N LEU A 299 2.57 14.16 0.55
CA LEU A 299 3.65 14.30 1.53
C LEU A 299 3.20 15.18 2.69
N PRO A 300 3.72 14.98 3.92
CA PRO A 300 3.46 15.89 5.04
C PRO A 300 3.80 17.35 4.70
N GLU A 301 3.02 18.29 5.22
CA GLU A 301 3.10 19.71 4.82
C GLU A 301 4.46 20.31 5.13
N LYS A 302 5.10 19.92 6.24
CA LYS A 302 6.45 20.41 6.59
C LYS A 302 7.51 19.93 5.60
N GLN A 303 7.45 18.66 5.20
CA GLN A 303 8.37 18.12 4.20
C GLN A 303 8.16 18.79 2.84
N THR A 304 6.90 19.02 2.45
CA THR A 304 6.55 19.75 1.22
C THR A 304 7.09 21.17 1.23
N ARG A 305 6.91 21.93 2.32
CA ARG A 305 7.47 23.28 2.48
C ARG A 305 8.99 23.31 2.36
N ALA A 306 9.68 22.35 2.97
CA ALA A 306 11.14 22.26 2.89
C ALA A 306 11.60 21.94 1.46
N LEU A 307 10.97 20.96 0.80
CA LEU A 307 11.26 20.63 -0.60
C LEU A 307 11.03 21.82 -1.53
N ASP A 308 9.91 22.50 -1.39
CA ASP A 308 9.56 23.66 -2.21
C ASP A 308 10.56 24.80 -2.06
N ALA A 309 10.97 25.09 -0.82
CA ALA A 309 11.97 26.10 -0.52
C ALA A 309 13.34 25.80 -1.16
N VAL A 310 13.70 24.53 -1.27
CA VAL A 310 14.92 24.09 -1.97
C VAL A 310 14.76 24.22 -3.48
N LEU A 311 13.65 23.75 -4.04
CA LEU A 311 13.40 23.75 -5.49
C LEU A 311 13.29 25.17 -6.09
N GLU A 312 12.87 26.15 -5.29
CA GLU A 312 12.91 27.58 -5.65
C GLU A 312 14.34 28.10 -5.88
N LEU A 313 15.33 27.54 -5.18
CA LEU A 313 16.72 27.96 -5.22
C LEU A 313 17.56 27.09 -6.17
N ASN A 314 17.25 25.80 -6.24
CA ASN A 314 17.99 24.81 -7.00
C ASN A 314 17.06 23.75 -7.61
N GLN A 315 16.75 23.89 -8.91
CA GLN A 315 15.95 22.91 -9.65
C GLN A 315 16.69 21.59 -9.93
N ASP A 316 18.01 21.54 -9.69
CA ASP A 316 18.81 20.31 -9.78
C ASP A 316 18.84 19.54 -8.45
N ALA A 317 18.08 19.95 -7.42
CA ALA A 317 17.96 19.18 -6.19
C ALA A 317 17.32 17.79 -6.44
N VAL A 318 17.84 16.77 -5.77
CA VAL A 318 17.33 15.40 -5.82
C VAL A 318 16.30 15.21 -4.70
N LEU A 319 15.08 14.83 -5.04
CA LEU A 319 14.14 14.29 -4.07
C LEU A 319 14.41 12.79 -3.89
N PHE A 320 14.76 12.38 -2.67
CA PHE A 320 14.93 10.97 -2.32
C PHE A 320 13.83 10.55 -1.34
N LEU A 321 12.92 9.69 -1.81
CA LEU A 321 11.79 9.19 -1.03
C LEU A 321 12.16 7.90 -0.29
N ILE A 322 11.91 7.87 1.01
CA ILE A 322 12.00 6.69 1.86
C ILE A 322 10.59 6.35 2.32
N SER A 323 9.92 5.46 1.59
CA SER A 323 8.53 5.16 1.89
C SER A 323 8.06 3.77 1.51
N GLY A 324 7.14 3.23 2.30
CA GLY A 324 6.47 1.95 2.05
C GLY A 324 5.39 2.01 0.97
N TYR A 325 5.04 3.21 0.49
CA TYR A 325 3.97 3.41 -0.48
C TYR A 325 4.23 4.60 -1.43
N PRO A 326 3.45 4.72 -2.53
CA PRO A 326 3.48 5.86 -3.44
C PRO A 326 3.03 7.18 -2.82
N TYR A 327 3.65 8.28 -3.23
CA TYR A 327 3.17 9.65 -3.00
C TYR A 327 2.70 10.28 -4.31
N GLN A 328 1.70 11.17 -4.23
CA GLN A 328 1.44 12.12 -5.31
C GLN A 328 2.53 13.19 -5.30
N LEU A 329 3.07 13.52 -6.48
CA LEU A 329 4.17 14.46 -6.62
C LEU A 329 3.87 15.46 -7.75
N ASP A 330 4.36 16.70 -7.60
CA ASP A 330 4.39 17.68 -8.67
C ASP A 330 5.50 17.33 -9.68
N ASN A 331 5.13 16.52 -10.67
CA ASN A 331 6.04 16.04 -11.69
C ASN A 331 6.49 17.15 -12.66
N GLU A 332 5.89 18.32 -12.68
CA GLU A 332 6.38 19.41 -13.56
C GLU A 332 7.54 20.14 -12.89
N ARG A 333 7.46 20.36 -11.57
CA ARG A 333 8.47 21.09 -10.81
C ARG A 333 9.69 20.23 -10.43
N ILE A 334 9.49 18.96 -10.10
CA ILE A 334 10.58 18.10 -9.59
C ILE A 334 11.28 17.40 -10.76
N SER A 335 12.57 17.65 -10.95
CA SER A 335 13.33 17.09 -12.10
C SER A 335 13.97 15.73 -11.82
N THR A 336 14.26 15.43 -10.56
CA THR A 336 15.00 14.22 -10.17
C THR A 336 14.37 13.59 -8.93
N VAL A 337 13.97 12.33 -9.05
CA VAL A 337 13.26 11.58 -7.99
C VAL A 337 13.84 10.18 -7.88
N MET A 338 14.25 9.81 -6.68
CA MET A 338 14.62 8.45 -6.29
C MET A 338 13.65 7.95 -5.21
N HIS A 339 13.47 6.62 -5.15
CA HIS A 339 12.63 5.98 -4.15
C HIS A 339 13.29 4.69 -3.64
N ILE A 340 13.17 4.46 -2.34
CA ILE A 340 13.44 3.17 -1.71
C ILE A 340 12.41 2.95 -0.59
N SER A 341 12.08 1.70 -0.30
CA SER A 341 11.33 1.36 0.91
C SER A 341 12.24 1.43 2.15
N HIS A 342 11.68 1.14 3.33
CA HIS A 342 12.41 1.03 4.59
C HIS A 342 13.37 -0.17 4.55
N ALA A 343 14.58 0.03 4.03
CA ALA A 343 15.54 -1.03 3.67
C ALA A 343 16.47 -1.45 4.83
N GLY A 344 16.03 -1.26 6.08
CA GLY A 344 16.71 -1.68 7.29
C GLY A 344 18.18 -1.22 7.39
N PRO A 345 19.09 -2.04 7.93
CA PRO A 345 20.45 -1.61 8.29
C PRO A 345 21.34 -1.23 7.10
N SER A 346 20.97 -1.62 5.88
CA SER A 346 21.76 -1.33 4.66
C SER A 346 21.22 -0.15 3.84
N LEU A 347 20.19 0.54 4.35
CA LEU A 347 19.57 1.71 3.71
C LEU A 347 20.61 2.77 3.30
N GLY A 348 21.46 3.20 4.24
CA GLY A 348 22.47 4.23 3.99
C GLY A 348 23.46 3.85 2.89
N GLN A 349 23.91 2.59 2.89
CA GLN A 349 24.87 2.09 1.90
C GLN A 349 24.26 2.00 0.49
N ALA A 350 23.01 1.55 0.37
CA ALA A 350 22.31 1.49 -0.91
C ALA A 350 22.06 2.88 -1.51
N VAL A 351 21.64 3.83 -0.66
CA VAL A 351 21.44 5.23 -1.04
C VAL A 351 22.75 5.86 -1.52
N ALA A 352 23.84 5.72 -0.77
CA ALA A 352 25.13 6.32 -1.13
C ALA A 352 25.67 5.77 -2.46
N LYS A 353 25.70 4.44 -2.63
CA LYS A 353 26.20 3.80 -3.86
C LYS A 353 25.41 4.22 -5.11
N THR A 354 24.09 4.38 -4.98
CA THR A 354 23.24 4.79 -6.11
C THR A 354 23.34 6.28 -6.39
N LEU A 355 23.43 7.13 -5.38
CA LEU A 355 23.59 8.58 -5.56
C LEU A 355 24.87 8.90 -6.35
N PHE A 356 25.97 8.21 -6.09
CA PHE A 356 27.27 8.46 -6.75
C PHE A 356 27.56 7.55 -7.94
N GLY A 357 26.61 6.71 -8.35
CA GLY A 357 26.76 5.86 -9.54
C GLY A 357 27.78 4.73 -9.40
N GLU A 358 28.11 4.32 -8.18
CA GLU A 358 28.85 3.07 -7.95
C GLU A 358 28.03 1.86 -8.41
N ILE A 359 26.71 1.95 -8.27
CA ILE A 359 25.75 1.03 -8.88
C ILE A 359 24.69 1.81 -9.66
N SER A 360 24.29 1.26 -10.81
CA SER A 360 23.14 1.78 -11.54
C SER A 360 21.85 1.27 -10.88
N PRO A 361 20.86 2.15 -10.57
CA PRO A 361 19.60 1.71 -10.00
C PRO A 361 18.85 0.80 -10.98
N ALA A 362 18.26 -0.27 -10.44
CA ALA A 362 17.49 -1.25 -11.20
C ALA A 362 16.27 -1.78 -10.42
N GLY A 363 15.86 -1.08 -9.36
CA GLY A 363 14.56 -1.30 -8.74
C GLY A 363 13.43 -0.95 -9.71
N ARG A 364 12.26 -1.58 -9.51
CA ARG A 364 11.05 -1.37 -10.31
C ARG A 364 9.85 -1.17 -9.40
N CYS A 365 8.94 -0.27 -9.75
CA CYS A 365 7.73 0.02 -8.98
C CYS A 365 6.89 -1.25 -8.79
N PRO A 366 6.71 -1.76 -7.55
CA PRO A 366 5.88 -2.94 -7.32
C PRO A 366 4.38 -2.62 -7.39
N VAL A 367 4.02 -1.34 -7.40
CA VAL A 367 2.64 -0.83 -7.45
C VAL A 367 2.54 0.35 -8.41
N THR A 368 1.35 0.62 -8.93
CA THR A 368 1.07 1.82 -9.73
C THR A 368 1.07 3.06 -8.82
N TRP A 369 1.77 4.11 -9.24
CA TRP A 369 1.71 5.43 -8.60
C TRP A 369 0.69 6.29 -9.34
N TYR A 370 -0.35 6.71 -8.64
CA TYR A 370 -1.43 7.56 -9.17
C TYR A 370 -1.07 9.05 -9.04
N ARG A 371 -1.70 9.92 -9.85
CA ARG A 371 -1.42 11.37 -9.80
C ARG A 371 -2.15 12.06 -8.66
N SER A 372 -3.34 11.57 -8.31
CA SER A 372 -4.15 12.08 -7.21
C SER A 372 -4.91 10.94 -6.53
N ALA A 373 -5.30 11.15 -5.27
CA ALA A 373 -6.27 10.29 -4.60
C ALA A 373 -7.66 10.32 -5.26
N ASP A 374 -7.98 11.37 -6.04
CA ASP A 374 -9.25 11.48 -6.78
C ASP A 374 -9.40 10.44 -7.90
N GLU A 375 -8.29 9.79 -8.29
CA GLU A 375 -8.28 8.70 -9.27
C GLU A 375 -8.53 7.32 -8.62
N LEU A 376 -8.66 7.27 -7.29
CA LEU A 376 -8.87 6.04 -6.54
C LEU A 376 -10.34 5.83 -6.23
N CYS A 377 -10.74 4.56 -6.17
CA CYS A 377 -12.05 4.16 -5.68
C CYS A 377 -12.13 4.24 -4.14
N SER A 378 -13.32 3.97 -3.61
CA SER A 378 -13.49 3.73 -2.17
C SER A 378 -12.57 2.58 -1.72
N ILE A 379 -11.97 2.73 -0.54
CA ILE A 379 -11.17 1.68 0.10
C ILE A 379 -12.00 0.43 0.47
N GLU A 380 -13.32 0.58 0.53
CA GLU A 380 -14.26 -0.52 0.79
C GLU A 380 -14.60 -1.34 -0.46
N ASP A 381 -14.14 -0.92 -1.64
CA ASP A 381 -14.51 -1.52 -2.93
C ASP A 381 -13.35 -2.30 -3.55
N TYR A 382 -13.33 -3.61 -3.32
CA TYR A 382 -12.26 -4.51 -3.76
C TYR A 382 -12.47 -5.10 -5.16
N ASN A 383 -13.55 -4.74 -5.86
CA ASN A 383 -13.74 -5.17 -7.25
C ASN A 383 -12.82 -4.35 -8.18
N ILE A 384 -11.59 -4.84 -8.37
CA ILE A 384 -10.56 -4.16 -9.17
C ILE A 384 -10.95 -3.99 -10.65
N MET A 385 -11.86 -4.82 -11.16
CA MET A 385 -12.38 -4.72 -12.53
C MET A 385 -13.27 -3.48 -12.65
N ARG A 386 -14.28 -3.40 -11.78
CA ARG A 386 -15.27 -2.31 -11.74
C ARG A 386 -14.66 -0.96 -11.34
N THR A 387 -13.75 -0.99 -10.37
CA THR A 387 -13.07 0.23 -9.90
C THR A 387 -11.99 0.72 -10.84
N HIS A 388 -11.71 -0.01 -11.92
CA HIS A 388 -10.59 0.26 -12.81
C HIS A 388 -9.27 0.46 -12.04
N SER A 389 -9.05 -0.37 -11.02
CA SER A 389 -7.88 -0.25 -10.15
C SER A 389 -6.72 -1.09 -10.66
N THR A 390 -5.50 -0.73 -10.23
CA THR A 390 -4.23 -1.40 -10.57
C THR A 390 -3.86 -1.28 -12.05
N TYR A 391 -2.61 -1.63 -12.42
CA TYR A 391 -2.21 -1.63 -13.82
C TYR A 391 -3.02 -2.59 -14.72
N LEU A 392 -3.80 -3.50 -14.13
CA LEU A 392 -4.61 -4.47 -14.84
C LEU A 392 -5.80 -3.80 -15.55
N TYR A 393 -6.46 -2.84 -14.89
CA TYR A 393 -7.72 -2.25 -15.37
C TYR A 393 -7.68 -0.72 -15.46
N TYR A 394 -6.72 -0.06 -14.80
CA TYR A 394 -6.64 1.40 -14.74
C TYR A 394 -6.57 2.06 -16.10
N GLU A 395 -7.47 3.03 -16.30
CA GLU A 395 -7.70 3.74 -17.56
C GLU A 395 -7.03 5.11 -17.64
N GLY A 396 -6.59 5.65 -16.50
CA GLY A 396 -5.85 6.91 -16.45
C GLY A 396 -4.38 6.76 -16.81
N GLU A 397 -3.65 7.88 -16.70
CA GLU A 397 -2.20 7.94 -16.91
C GLU A 397 -1.46 7.92 -15.57
N PRO A 398 -0.78 6.83 -15.21
CA PRO A 398 -0.09 6.75 -13.93
C PRO A 398 1.06 7.75 -13.87
N LEU A 399 1.32 8.29 -12.67
CA LEU A 399 2.50 9.09 -12.39
C LEU A 399 3.77 8.26 -12.62
N PHE A 400 3.80 7.05 -12.06
CA PHE A 400 4.80 6.03 -12.36
C PHE A 400 4.10 4.65 -12.51
N PRO A 401 4.19 3.99 -13.67
CA PRO A 401 3.47 2.75 -13.93
C PRO A 401 4.03 1.57 -13.12
N PHE A 402 3.23 0.52 -12.97
CA PHE A 402 3.72 -0.76 -12.44
C PHE A 402 4.94 -1.25 -13.22
N GLY A 403 5.95 -1.75 -12.51
CA GLY A 403 7.18 -2.26 -13.09
C GLY A 403 8.11 -1.17 -13.62
N PHE A 404 7.86 0.12 -13.35
CA PHE A 404 8.69 1.23 -13.85
C PHE A 404 9.93 1.49 -12.99
N GLY A 405 11.03 1.89 -13.65
CA GLY A 405 12.24 2.38 -12.99
C GLY A 405 13.32 2.65 -14.04
N LEU A 406 14.00 3.78 -13.92
CA LEU A 406 15.09 4.17 -14.80
C LEU A 406 16.41 3.53 -14.36
N SER A 407 17.41 3.64 -15.21
CA SER A 407 18.79 3.21 -15.00
C SER A 407 19.74 4.31 -15.49
N TYR A 408 20.97 4.36 -14.98
CA TYR A 408 22.02 5.24 -15.51
C TYR A 408 22.61 4.74 -16.83
N THR A 409 22.22 3.54 -17.27
CA THR A 409 22.57 3.00 -18.58
C THR A 409 21.32 2.70 -19.41
N GLY A 410 21.50 2.50 -20.71
CA GLY A 410 20.42 2.22 -21.66
C GLY A 410 20.47 0.78 -22.16
N PHE A 411 19.30 0.17 -22.35
CA PHE A 411 19.18 -1.20 -22.85
C PHE A 411 18.37 -1.27 -24.15
N ARG A 412 18.91 -1.97 -25.14
CA ARG A 412 18.22 -2.27 -26.40
C ARG A 412 17.68 -3.70 -26.36
N TYR A 413 16.38 -3.83 -26.62
CA TYR A 413 15.68 -5.11 -26.67
C TYR A 413 15.71 -5.61 -28.12
N CYS A 414 16.28 -6.78 -28.39
CA CYS A 414 16.24 -7.38 -29.73
C CYS A 414 14.89 -8.05 -30.00
N SER A 415 14.72 -8.70 -31.15
CA SER A 415 13.48 -9.40 -31.47
C SER A 415 13.22 -10.53 -30.49
N ALA A 416 12.01 -10.56 -29.92
CA ALA A 416 11.56 -11.66 -29.08
C ALA A 416 11.07 -12.83 -29.94
N LYS A 417 11.26 -14.05 -29.44
CA LYS A 417 10.84 -15.29 -30.08
C LYS A 417 10.23 -16.22 -29.05
N THR A 418 9.17 -16.92 -29.45
CA THR A 418 8.57 -18.01 -28.68
C THR A 418 9.14 -19.35 -29.13
N ASP A 419 9.09 -20.37 -28.27
CA ASP A 419 9.48 -21.73 -28.63
C ASP A 419 8.46 -22.42 -29.54
N LYS A 420 7.18 -22.05 -29.43
CA LYS A 420 6.08 -22.49 -30.31
C LYS A 420 5.17 -21.32 -30.69
N ILE A 421 4.32 -21.53 -31.69
CA ILE A 421 3.25 -20.58 -32.07
C ILE A 421 1.88 -20.99 -31.53
N SER A 422 1.72 -22.24 -31.07
CA SER A 422 0.45 -22.80 -30.61
C SER A 422 0.65 -23.67 -29.37
N TYR A 423 -0.26 -23.54 -28.40
CA TYR A 423 -0.13 -24.10 -27.04
C TYR A 423 -1.45 -24.67 -26.50
N GLN A 424 -1.36 -25.57 -25.51
CA GLN A 424 -2.49 -26.16 -24.78
C GLN A 424 -2.24 -26.20 -23.26
N LEU A 425 -3.25 -26.58 -22.46
CA LEU A 425 -3.28 -26.48 -20.99
C LEU A 425 -2.09 -27.11 -20.22
N GLY A 426 -1.35 -28.05 -20.81
CA GLY A 426 -0.15 -28.66 -20.20
C GLY A 426 1.19 -28.10 -20.69
N ASP A 427 1.19 -27.17 -21.65
CA ASP A 427 2.42 -26.60 -22.19
C ASP A 427 3.00 -25.50 -21.27
N THR A 428 4.27 -25.17 -21.51
CA THR A 428 4.95 -24.00 -20.96
C THR A 428 5.31 -23.07 -22.11
N VAL A 429 4.95 -21.79 -21.99
CA VAL A 429 5.37 -20.76 -22.94
C VAL A 429 6.78 -20.35 -22.58
N THR A 430 7.70 -20.33 -23.56
CA THR A 430 9.06 -19.79 -23.38
C THR A 430 9.32 -18.67 -24.37
N VAL A 431 9.64 -17.49 -23.86
CA VAL A 431 10.05 -16.32 -24.65
C VAL A 431 11.54 -16.07 -24.45
N THR A 432 12.27 -15.92 -25.55
CA THR A 432 13.70 -15.60 -25.57
C THR A 432 13.96 -14.33 -26.36
N LEU A 433 14.81 -13.45 -25.84
CA LEU A 433 15.28 -12.25 -26.52
C LEU A 433 16.64 -11.82 -26.02
N ASP A 434 17.42 -11.18 -26.90
CA ASP A 434 18.70 -10.60 -26.53
C ASP A 434 18.53 -9.17 -26.02
N ILE A 435 19.18 -8.87 -24.89
CA ILE A 435 19.24 -7.54 -24.27
C ILE A 435 20.67 -7.04 -24.38
N GLU A 436 20.86 -5.91 -25.03
CA GLU A 436 22.15 -5.25 -25.17
C GLU A 436 22.22 -4.00 -24.31
N ASN A 437 23.30 -3.86 -23.54
CA ASN A 437 23.61 -2.61 -22.85
C ASN A 437 24.31 -1.64 -23.81
N VAL A 438 23.57 -0.62 -24.25
CA VAL A 438 24.00 0.40 -25.20
C VAL A 438 24.43 1.70 -24.52
N GLY A 439 24.42 1.75 -23.19
CA GLY A 439 24.78 2.95 -22.43
C GLY A 439 26.25 2.99 -22.00
N ILE A 440 26.50 3.76 -20.94
CA ILE A 440 27.84 4.22 -20.58
C ILE A 440 28.50 3.42 -19.46
N MET A 441 27.75 2.54 -18.79
CA MET A 441 28.22 1.74 -17.65
C MET A 441 27.51 0.39 -17.58
N ASP A 442 28.06 -0.52 -16.78
CA ASP A 442 27.42 -1.79 -16.46
C ASP A 442 26.10 -1.53 -15.70
N GLY A 443 25.14 -2.42 -15.84
CA GLY A 443 23.87 -2.26 -15.15
C GLY A 443 23.00 -3.50 -15.26
N ASP A 444 22.01 -3.55 -14.38
CA ASP A 444 20.99 -4.59 -14.40
C ASP A 444 19.75 -4.09 -15.13
N GLU A 445 19.11 -4.99 -15.88
CA GLU A 445 17.79 -4.78 -16.47
C GLU A 445 16.80 -5.81 -15.90
N VAL A 446 15.56 -5.38 -15.67
CA VAL A 446 14.46 -6.25 -15.26
C VAL A 446 13.51 -6.39 -16.44
N VAL A 447 13.71 -7.46 -17.20
CA VAL A 447 12.89 -7.79 -18.36
C VAL A 447 11.56 -8.35 -17.88
N GLN A 448 10.45 -7.75 -18.32
CA GLN A 448 9.10 -8.11 -17.89
C GLN A 448 8.32 -8.66 -19.09
N LEU A 449 7.65 -9.80 -18.89
CA LEU A 449 6.81 -10.47 -19.87
C LEU A 449 5.36 -10.46 -19.40
N TYR A 450 4.50 -9.79 -20.16
CA TYR A 450 3.07 -9.74 -19.94
C TYR A 450 2.32 -10.54 -21.01
N ALA A 451 1.10 -10.96 -20.69
CA ALA A 451 0.18 -11.55 -21.65
C ALA A 451 -1.20 -10.87 -21.57
N ALA A 452 -1.87 -10.74 -22.71
CA ALA A 452 -3.26 -10.35 -22.81
C ALA A 452 -3.96 -11.18 -23.89
N PRO A 453 -5.22 -11.56 -23.69
CA PRO A 453 -6.01 -12.21 -24.72
C PRO A 453 -6.45 -11.19 -25.78
N SER A 454 -6.51 -11.66 -27.02
CA SER A 454 -6.92 -10.88 -28.18
C SER A 454 -8.25 -11.41 -28.68
N GLY A 455 -9.34 -10.69 -28.41
CA GLY A 455 -10.67 -11.00 -28.94
C GLY A 455 -11.51 -11.99 -28.12
N ILE A 456 -11.20 -12.19 -26.83
CA ILE A 456 -12.11 -12.89 -25.91
C ILE A 456 -13.20 -11.90 -25.46
N THR A 457 -14.47 -12.28 -25.64
CA THR A 457 -15.64 -11.49 -25.24
C THR A 457 -15.94 -11.67 -23.76
N MET A 458 -15.07 -11.15 -22.91
CA MET A 458 -15.21 -11.11 -21.45
C MET A 458 -14.44 -9.91 -20.91
N THR A 459 -14.80 -9.42 -19.72
CA THR A 459 -14.02 -8.40 -19.02
C THR A 459 -12.70 -9.03 -18.54
N VAL A 460 -11.59 -8.57 -19.13
CA VAL A 460 -10.24 -9.12 -18.92
C VAL A 460 -9.24 -7.98 -18.64
N PRO A 461 -8.14 -8.26 -17.92
CA PRO A 461 -7.06 -7.28 -17.76
C PRO A 461 -6.48 -6.81 -19.09
N LYS A 462 -6.05 -5.54 -19.15
CA LYS A 462 -5.31 -4.98 -20.29
C LYS A 462 -4.04 -5.77 -20.61
N LYS A 463 -3.39 -6.27 -19.56
CA LYS A 463 -2.21 -7.15 -19.58
C LYS A 463 -1.95 -7.68 -18.18
N GLN A 464 -1.41 -8.89 -18.05
CA GLN A 464 -0.99 -9.49 -16.77
C GLN A 464 0.48 -9.88 -16.84
N LEU A 465 1.26 -9.55 -15.81
CA LEU A 465 2.64 -10.01 -15.68
C LEU A 465 2.65 -11.53 -15.52
N ARG A 466 3.41 -12.24 -16.37
CA ARG A 466 3.54 -13.71 -16.35
C ARG A 466 4.92 -14.18 -15.93
N ALA A 467 5.94 -13.43 -16.30
CA ALA A 467 7.30 -13.71 -15.87
C ALA A 467 8.12 -12.41 -15.86
N PHE A 468 9.15 -12.37 -15.04
CA PHE A 468 10.19 -11.36 -15.13
C PHE A 468 11.54 -11.99 -14.80
N THR A 469 12.61 -11.38 -15.26
CA THR A 469 13.97 -11.77 -14.87
C THR A 469 14.84 -10.53 -14.75
N ARG A 470 15.67 -10.51 -13.72
CA ARG A 470 16.73 -9.52 -13.55
C ARG A 470 18.02 -10.09 -14.11
N ILE A 471 18.61 -9.39 -15.07
CA ILE A 471 19.87 -9.79 -15.68
C ILE A 471 20.91 -8.67 -15.55
N HIS A 472 22.14 -9.06 -15.23
CA HIS A 472 23.28 -8.16 -15.31
C HIS A 472 23.79 -8.13 -16.76
N VAL A 473 23.90 -6.94 -17.34
CA VAL A 473 24.37 -6.76 -18.72
C VAL A 473 25.55 -5.80 -18.71
N PRO A 474 26.79 -6.30 -18.86
CA PRO A 474 27.96 -5.43 -18.91
C PRO A 474 27.90 -4.45 -20.08
N ARG A 475 28.54 -3.29 -19.94
CA ARG A 475 28.59 -2.23 -20.94
C ARG A 475 29.03 -2.76 -22.31
N GLY A 476 28.25 -2.45 -23.34
CA GLY A 476 28.54 -2.85 -24.72
C GLY A 476 28.45 -4.36 -24.96
N LYS A 477 27.86 -5.12 -24.02
CA LYS A 477 27.61 -6.56 -24.16
C LYS A 477 26.14 -6.84 -24.37
N THR A 478 25.88 -8.03 -24.88
CA THR A 478 24.56 -8.60 -25.09
C THR A 478 24.41 -9.83 -24.23
N VAL A 479 23.27 -9.96 -23.56
CA VAL A 479 22.89 -11.11 -22.74
C VAL A 479 21.51 -11.58 -23.16
N THR A 480 21.33 -12.89 -23.31
CA THR A 480 20.04 -13.49 -23.66
C THR A 480 19.16 -13.62 -22.42
N ALA A 481 17.98 -13.01 -22.46
CA ALA A 481 16.93 -13.20 -21.47
C ALA A 481 16.00 -14.34 -21.89
N LYS A 482 15.69 -15.25 -20.95
CA LYS A 482 14.73 -16.34 -21.12
C LYS A 482 13.65 -16.20 -20.04
N LEU A 483 12.40 -16.10 -20.46
CA LEU A 483 11.23 -15.99 -19.58
C LEU A 483 10.26 -17.12 -19.91
N SER A 484 9.72 -17.76 -18.88
CA SER A 484 8.82 -18.89 -19.04
C SER A 484 7.70 -18.86 -18.02
N PHE A 485 6.52 -19.32 -18.42
CA PHE A 485 5.35 -19.47 -17.56
C PHE A 485 4.46 -20.62 -18.08
N PRO A 486 3.74 -21.34 -17.20
CA PRO A 486 2.83 -22.40 -17.63
C PRO A 486 1.59 -21.79 -18.32
N VAL A 487 1.06 -22.46 -19.35
CA VAL A 487 -0.12 -21.97 -20.09
C VAL A 487 -1.35 -21.87 -19.20
N SER A 488 -1.44 -22.67 -18.13
CA SER A 488 -2.48 -22.57 -17.11
C SER A 488 -2.60 -21.17 -16.49
N ASP A 489 -1.53 -20.38 -16.49
CA ASP A 489 -1.58 -19.00 -15.98
C ASP A 489 -2.47 -18.10 -16.85
N LEU A 490 -2.69 -18.43 -18.12
CA LEU A 490 -3.59 -17.70 -19.03
C LEU A 490 -5.08 -18.00 -18.79
N SER A 491 -5.39 -18.78 -17.76
CA SER A 491 -6.77 -19.11 -17.38
C SER A 491 -7.46 -17.94 -16.70
N TYR A 492 -8.78 -17.89 -16.86
CA TYR A 492 -9.66 -16.90 -16.24
C TYR A 492 -10.75 -17.61 -15.43
N TRP A 493 -11.31 -16.93 -14.43
CA TRP A 493 -12.40 -17.48 -13.65
C TRP A 493 -13.63 -17.72 -14.52
N ASN A 494 -14.15 -18.96 -14.52
CA ASN A 494 -15.34 -19.34 -15.27
C ASN A 494 -16.49 -19.63 -14.30
N ILE A 495 -17.45 -18.71 -14.25
CA ILE A 495 -18.63 -18.79 -13.37
C ILE A 495 -19.40 -20.10 -13.59
N ASN A 496 -19.49 -20.60 -14.84
CA ASN A 496 -20.22 -21.82 -15.15
C ASN A 496 -19.58 -23.07 -14.52
N LYS A 497 -18.27 -23.04 -14.27
CA LYS A 497 -17.51 -24.15 -13.67
C LYS A 497 -17.21 -23.93 -12.19
N ASN A 498 -17.36 -22.69 -11.71
CA ASN A 498 -16.86 -22.26 -10.41
C ASN A 498 -15.37 -22.59 -10.20
N ASP A 499 -14.58 -22.42 -11.28
CA ASP A 499 -13.15 -22.73 -11.34
C ASP A 499 -12.47 -21.91 -12.45
N PHE A 500 -11.14 -21.88 -12.45
CA PHE A 500 -10.35 -21.30 -13.54
C PHE A 500 -10.43 -22.17 -14.80
N ASP A 501 -10.56 -21.51 -15.95
CA ASP A 501 -10.66 -22.15 -17.25
C ASP A 501 -9.78 -21.46 -18.30
N LEU A 502 -9.22 -22.27 -19.19
CA LEU A 502 -8.40 -21.79 -20.29
C LEU A 502 -9.28 -21.62 -21.53
N PHE A 503 -9.17 -20.46 -22.18
CA PHE A 503 -9.97 -20.15 -23.35
C PHE A 503 -9.15 -20.17 -24.64
N SER A 504 -9.75 -20.75 -25.68
CA SER A 504 -9.22 -20.72 -27.04
C SER A 504 -9.14 -19.29 -27.56
N GLY A 505 -8.05 -18.96 -28.25
CA GLY A 505 -7.88 -17.64 -28.87
C GLY A 505 -6.43 -17.27 -29.12
N ASN A 506 -6.25 -16.08 -29.68
CA ASN A 506 -4.93 -15.46 -29.78
C ASN A 506 -4.61 -14.74 -28.48
N TYR A 507 -3.35 -14.80 -28.08
CA TYR A 507 -2.82 -14.06 -26.94
C TYR A 507 -1.59 -13.28 -27.39
N THR A 508 -1.59 -11.99 -27.08
CA THR A 508 -0.45 -11.12 -27.32
C THR A 508 0.48 -11.20 -26.11
N LEU A 509 1.71 -11.66 -26.34
CA LEU A 509 2.81 -11.59 -25.40
C LEU A 509 3.53 -10.25 -25.59
N MET A 510 3.79 -9.55 -24.50
CA MET A 510 4.37 -8.21 -24.48
C MET A 510 5.62 -8.21 -23.60
N VAL A 511 6.78 -7.93 -24.18
CA VAL A 511 8.05 -7.83 -23.45
C VAL A 511 8.48 -6.37 -23.34
N GLY A 512 8.76 -5.94 -22.12
CA GLY A 512 9.02 -4.54 -21.82
C GLY A 512 9.98 -4.31 -20.66
N ALA A 513 10.26 -3.04 -20.41
CA ALA A 513 11.00 -2.57 -19.22
C ALA A 513 10.05 -2.13 -18.10
N SER A 514 8.77 -1.96 -18.39
CA SER A 514 7.67 -1.73 -17.43
C SER A 514 6.34 -2.06 -18.10
N SER A 515 5.23 -1.95 -17.35
CA SER A 515 3.88 -2.18 -17.90
C SER A 515 3.48 -1.14 -18.96
N ALA A 516 4.10 0.04 -18.95
CA ALA A 516 3.88 1.11 -19.93
C ALA A 516 4.95 1.17 -21.04
N ASP A 517 6.13 0.60 -20.81
CA ASP A 517 7.24 0.56 -21.80
C ASP A 517 7.35 -0.84 -22.41
N ILE A 518 6.38 -1.18 -23.27
CA ILE A 518 6.39 -2.41 -24.05
C ILE A 518 7.23 -2.20 -25.31
N ARG A 519 8.30 -2.98 -25.44
CA ARG A 519 9.30 -2.81 -26.50
C ARG A 519 9.14 -3.86 -27.59
N ARG A 520 8.68 -5.07 -27.26
CA ARG A 520 8.50 -6.18 -28.20
C ARG A 520 7.19 -6.88 -27.94
N THR A 521 6.62 -7.44 -29.00
CA THR A 521 5.42 -8.26 -28.94
C THR A 521 5.60 -9.55 -29.73
N CYS A 522 4.90 -10.59 -29.31
CA CYS A 522 4.75 -11.86 -30.03
C CYS A 522 3.30 -12.31 -29.92
N GLU A 523 2.78 -12.99 -30.93
CA GLU A 523 1.45 -13.60 -30.88
C GLU A 523 1.59 -15.10 -30.67
N ILE A 524 0.73 -15.65 -29.82
CA ILE A 524 0.57 -17.10 -29.66
C ILE A 524 -0.90 -17.49 -29.80
N GLN A 525 -1.14 -18.71 -30.26
CA GLN A 525 -2.46 -19.31 -30.28
C GLN A 525 -2.61 -20.30 -29.12
N VAL A 526 -3.71 -20.21 -28.39
CA VAL A 526 -4.08 -21.17 -27.35
C VAL A 526 -5.25 -22.02 -27.85
N ASN A 527 -5.12 -23.33 -27.72
CA ASN A 527 -6.16 -24.29 -28.08
C ASN A 527 -6.77 -24.90 -26.80
N ALA A 528 -7.99 -24.48 -26.48
CA ALA A 528 -8.77 -24.91 -25.33
C ALA A 528 -10.30 -24.81 -25.62
N SER A 529 -11.15 -24.66 -24.61
CA SER A 529 -12.58 -24.39 -24.78
C SER A 529 -12.83 -22.95 -25.25
N ASN A 530 -13.88 -22.70 -26.04
CA ASN A 530 -14.32 -21.34 -26.31
C ASN A 530 -15.08 -20.79 -25.10
N TYR A 531 -14.91 -19.51 -24.81
CA TYR A 531 -15.81 -18.82 -23.87
C TYR A 531 -17.15 -18.58 -24.55
N GLU A 532 -18.24 -19.03 -23.94
CA GLU A 532 -19.58 -18.94 -24.52
C GLU A 532 -20.54 -18.01 -23.72
N GLY A 533 -20.02 -17.28 -22.74
CA GLY A 533 -20.82 -16.49 -21.79
C GLY A 533 -21.23 -17.27 -20.54
N VAL A 534 -21.85 -16.56 -19.60
CA VAL A 534 -22.40 -17.09 -18.35
C VAL A 534 -23.73 -17.77 -18.63
N GLU A 535 -23.82 -19.07 -18.36
CA GLU A 535 -24.99 -19.90 -18.65
C GLU A 535 -26.05 -19.71 -17.57
N VAL A 536 -27.05 -18.87 -17.85
CA VAL A 536 -28.05 -18.47 -16.85
C VAL A 536 -29.08 -19.54 -16.54
N SER A 537 -29.05 -20.70 -17.21
CA SER A 537 -29.86 -21.85 -16.81
C SER A 537 -29.35 -22.56 -15.54
N GLY A 538 -28.09 -22.36 -15.20
CA GLY A 538 -27.54 -22.66 -13.89
C GLY A 538 -27.92 -21.61 -12.84
N GLU A 539 -27.78 -21.95 -11.57
CA GLU A 539 -27.94 -20.97 -10.50
C GLU A 539 -26.79 -19.97 -10.53
N ILE A 540 -27.10 -18.69 -10.77
CA ILE A 540 -26.16 -17.58 -10.79
C ILE A 540 -26.20 -16.87 -9.43
N PRO A 541 -25.11 -16.93 -8.63
CA PRO A 541 -25.05 -16.23 -7.35
C PRO A 541 -25.03 -14.71 -7.55
N ALA A 542 -25.67 -13.95 -6.66
CA ALA A 542 -25.69 -12.50 -6.74
C ALA A 542 -24.28 -11.87 -6.63
N VAL A 543 -23.39 -12.52 -5.87
CA VAL A 543 -21.97 -12.13 -5.71
C VAL A 543 -21.15 -12.22 -6.99
N SER A 544 -21.66 -12.87 -8.04
CA SER A 544 -21.00 -12.92 -9.35
C SER A 544 -21.22 -11.66 -10.21
N ALA A 545 -21.93 -10.66 -9.68
CA ALA A 545 -22.17 -9.40 -10.37
C ALA A 545 -20.85 -8.65 -10.65
N LEU A 546 -20.73 -8.13 -11.86
CA LEU A 546 -19.53 -7.43 -12.32
C LEU A 546 -19.63 -5.91 -12.13
N ASP A 547 -20.85 -5.37 -12.13
CA ASP A 547 -21.10 -3.95 -11.91
C ASP A 547 -22.33 -3.72 -11.01
N TYR A 548 -22.31 -2.63 -10.25
CA TYR A 548 -23.37 -2.26 -9.32
C TYR A 548 -23.32 -0.80 -8.87
N ILE A 549 -24.49 -0.31 -8.46
CA ILE A 549 -24.69 1.02 -7.86
C ILE A 549 -25.42 0.81 -6.54
N ASP A 550 -24.84 1.30 -5.44
CA ASP A 550 -25.40 1.24 -4.09
C ASP A 550 -25.89 -0.17 -3.68
N VAL A 551 -24.99 -1.15 -3.84
CA VAL A 551 -25.18 -2.55 -3.44
C VAL A 551 -24.08 -2.95 -2.47
N LYS A 552 -24.44 -3.68 -1.42
CA LYS A 552 -23.48 -4.27 -0.47
C LYS A 552 -23.53 -5.79 -0.57
N PHE A 553 -22.37 -6.43 -0.49
CA PHE A 553 -22.30 -7.89 -0.40
C PHE A 553 -22.07 -8.28 1.06
N ASP A 554 -22.80 -9.31 1.51
CA ASP A 554 -22.75 -9.78 2.89
C ASP A 554 -23.03 -11.29 2.92
N ALA A 555 -22.84 -11.91 4.08
CA ALA A 555 -23.09 -13.33 4.29
C ALA A 555 -23.99 -13.56 5.50
N ASP A 556 -24.87 -14.56 5.41
CA ASP A 556 -25.67 -14.98 6.56
C ASP A 556 -24.83 -15.75 7.59
N ARG A 557 -25.48 -16.23 8.67
CA ARG A 557 -24.79 -16.97 9.75
C ARG A 557 -24.20 -18.30 9.30
N GLU A 558 -24.65 -18.84 8.17
CA GLU A 558 -24.15 -20.07 7.56
C GLU A 558 -23.11 -19.76 6.46
N LEU A 559 -22.67 -18.50 6.36
CA LEU A 559 -21.76 -17.99 5.34
C LEU A 559 -22.32 -18.08 3.90
N ASN A 560 -23.64 -18.12 3.74
CA ASN A 560 -24.22 -17.98 2.42
C ASN A 560 -24.21 -16.51 2.02
N GLU A 561 -23.54 -16.20 0.92
CA GLU A 561 -23.39 -14.83 0.44
C GLU A 561 -24.64 -14.34 -0.31
N TYR A 562 -24.90 -13.02 -0.21
CA TYR A 562 -25.99 -12.35 -0.89
C TYR A 562 -25.66 -10.89 -1.19
N ALA A 563 -26.39 -10.29 -2.11
CA ALA A 563 -26.31 -8.87 -2.45
C ALA A 563 -27.49 -8.11 -1.83
N LEU A 564 -27.20 -7.11 -1.00
CA LEU A 564 -28.15 -6.18 -0.42
C LEU A 564 -28.32 -4.98 -1.36
N ILE A 565 -29.51 -4.88 -1.94
CA ILE A 565 -29.95 -3.83 -2.87
C ILE A 565 -30.84 -2.88 -2.07
N ASN A 566 -30.45 -1.61 -1.93
CA ASN A 566 -31.11 -0.68 -1.01
C ASN A 566 -32.48 -0.22 -1.50
N ASP A 567 -32.55 0.35 -2.71
CA ASP A 567 -33.80 0.90 -3.25
C ASP A 567 -33.79 1.01 -4.78
N TRP A 568 -34.70 1.84 -5.31
CA TRP A 568 -34.90 2.08 -6.75
C TRP A 568 -33.76 2.81 -7.45
N GLN A 569 -32.83 3.40 -6.70
CA GLN A 569 -31.59 3.98 -7.25
C GLN A 569 -30.47 2.94 -7.35
N SER A 570 -30.59 1.84 -6.61
CA SER A 570 -29.64 0.74 -6.66
C SER A 570 -29.80 -0.09 -7.94
N SER A 571 -28.69 -0.63 -8.44
CA SER A 571 -28.73 -1.61 -9.52
C SER A 571 -27.58 -2.60 -9.42
N ILE A 572 -27.81 -3.82 -9.89
CA ILE A 572 -26.79 -4.87 -9.98
C ILE A 572 -26.80 -5.46 -11.39
N SER A 573 -25.61 -5.68 -11.96
CA SER A 573 -25.44 -6.09 -13.35
C SER A 573 -24.58 -7.36 -13.48
N PHE A 574 -25.06 -8.28 -14.31
CA PHE A 574 -24.36 -9.51 -14.67
C PHE A 574 -24.03 -9.45 -16.16
N GLU A 575 -22.74 -9.46 -16.50
CA GLU A 575 -22.30 -9.34 -17.89
C GLU A 575 -22.19 -10.71 -18.57
N PHE A 576 -22.27 -10.71 -19.90
CA PHE A 576 -22.09 -11.89 -20.74
C PHE A 576 -23.07 -13.05 -20.45
N CYS A 577 -24.27 -12.75 -19.95
CA CYS A 577 -25.32 -13.75 -19.70
C CYS A 577 -25.85 -14.33 -21.01
N ARG A 578 -25.69 -15.64 -21.18
CA ARG A 578 -26.16 -16.38 -22.35
C ARG A 578 -27.61 -16.82 -22.17
N MET A 579 -28.49 -16.23 -22.94
CA MET A 579 -29.92 -16.51 -22.98
C MET A 579 -30.26 -17.44 -24.16
N ARG A 580 -31.17 -18.40 -23.96
CA ARG A 580 -31.62 -19.36 -24.98
C ARG A 580 -33.15 -19.41 -25.12
N SER A 581 -33.78 -18.24 -25.25
CA SER A 581 -35.24 -18.11 -25.31
C SER A 581 -35.94 -18.79 -24.12
N TYR A 582 -35.44 -18.56 -22.91
CA TYR A 582 -36.05 -19.02 -21.67
C TYR A 582 -37.37 -18.29 -21.41
N HIS A 583 -38.33 -18.98 -20.81
CA HIS A 583 -39.70 -18.47 -20.60
C HIS A 583 -40.02 -18.24 -19.13
N MET A 584 -39.14 -18.66 -18.24
CA MET A 584 -39.29 -18.49 -16.79
C MET A 584 -37.98 -17.99 -16.19
N VAL A 585 -38.10 -17.22 -15.13
CA VAL A 585 -37.00 -16.90 -14.21
C VAL A 585 -37.36 -17.38 -12.81
N THR A 586 -36.40 -18.01 -12.15
CA THR A 586 -36.43 -18.36 -10.73
C THR A 586 -35.47 -17.43 -10.00
N VAL A 587 -35.96 -16.74 -8.97
CA VAL A 587 -35.15 -15.83 -8.14
C VAL A 587 -35.23 -16.27 -6.68
N THR A 588 -34.08 -16.39 -6.02
CA THR A 588 -34.00 -16.60 -4.58
C THR A 588 -33.59 -15.28 -3.91
N ALA A 589 -34.50 -14.72 -3.11
CA ALA A 589 -34.32 -13.41 -2.49
C ALA A 589 -35.04 -13.30 -1.14
N SER A 590 -34.67 -12.30 -0.34
CA SER A 590 -35.28 -11.95 0.95
C SER A 590 -35.70 -10.49 0.94
N ASN A 591 -36.84 -10.20 1.55
CA ASN A 591 -37.39 -8.84 1.64
C ASN A 591 -38.00 -8.64 3.05
N PRO A 592 -37.49 -7.72 3.89
CA PRO A 592 -37.98 -7.57 5.25
C PRO A 592 -39.26 -6.73 5.35
N GLY A 593 -39.62 -6.02 4.28
CA GLY A 593 -40.72 -5.06 4.25
C GLY A 593 -41.90 -5.51 3.37
N PRO A 594 -42.73 -4.56 2.91
CA PRO A 594 -43.79 -4.82 1.93
C PRO A 594 -43.24 -5.43 0.65
N GLU A 595 -44.11 -6.04 -0.15
CA GLU A 595 -43.77 -6.64 -1.44
C GLU A 595 -42.87 -5.73 -2.31
N VAL A 596 -41.81 -6.33 -2.87
CA VAL A 596 -40.83 -5.63 -3.71
C VAL A 596 -40.85 -6.23 -5.12
N LYS A 597 -40.88 -5.36 -6.13
CA LYS A 597 -40.75 -5.74 -7.52
C LYS A 597 -39.30 -5.67 -7.97
N LEU A 598 -38.73 -6.79 -8.40
CA LEU A 598 -37.44 -6.91 -9.06
C LEU A 598 -37.64 -6.88 -10.57
N THR A 599 -36.97 -5.98 -11.27
CA THR A 599 -37.03 -5.84 -12.74
C THR A 599 -35.71 -6.28 -13.33
N ILE A 600 -35.72 -7.24 -14.25
CA ILE A 600 -34.54 -7.72 -14.97
C ILE A 600 -34.61 -7.20 -16.40
N THR A 601 -33.59 -6.45 -16.82
CA THR A 601 -33.51 -5.79 -18.13
C THR A 601 -32.27 -6.25 -18.88
N ALA A 602 -32.42 -6.60 -20.17
CA ALA A 602 -31.28 -6.76 -21.07
C ALA A 602 -30.76 -5.37 -21.45
N ALA A 603 -29.57 -5.01 -20.99
CA ALA A 603 -29.07 -3.63 -21.03
C ALA A 603 -28.89 -3.11 -22.47
N GLU A 604 -28.45 -3.97 -23.39
CA GLU A 604 -28.16 -3.63 -24.78
C GLU A 604 -29.42 -3.26 -25.57
N SER A 605 -30.53 -3.98 -25.34
CA SER A 605 -31.82 -3.72 -26.00
C SER A 605 -32.74 -2.81 -25.18
N ARG A 606 -32.43 -2.59 -23.90
CA ARG A 606 -33.31 -2.00 -22.88
C ARG A 606 -34.66 -2.72 -22.75
N GLN A 607 -34.73 -3.97 -23.18
CA GLN A 607 -35.92 -4.80 -23.07
C GLN A 607 -36.02 -5.35 -21.64
N VAL A 608 -37.19 -5.20 -21.02
CA VAL A 608 -37.51 -5.88 -19.76
C VAL A 608 -37.68 -7.36 -20.08
N VAL A 609 -36.82 -8.19 -19.50
CA VAL A 609 -36.81 -9.65 -19.68
C VAL A 609 -37.75 -10.30 -18.67
N ALA A 610 -37.80 -9.81 -17.43
CA ALA A 610 -38.71 -10.34 -16.43
C ALA A 610 -39.03 -9.31 -15.35
N GLU A 611 -40.21 -9.45 -14.75
CA GLU A 611 -40.61 -8.73 -13.55
C GLU A 611 -41.01 -9.74 -12.49
N VAL A 612 -40.28 -9.77 -11.37
CA VAL A 612 -40.44 -10.75 -10.31
C VAL A 612 -40.93 -10.05 -9.05
N VAL A 613 -42.04 -10.55 -8.50
CA VAL A 613 -42.66 -10.00 -7.30
C VAL A 613 -42.20 -10.79 -6.08
N ILE A 614 -41.40 -10.16 -5.21
CA ILE A 614 -40.80 -10.79 -4.03
C ILE A 614 -41.67 -10.49 -2.79
N PRO A 615 -42.27 -11.51 -2.15
CA PRO A 615 -43.17 -11.32 -1.02
C PRO A 615 -42.42 -10.90 0.25
N PRO A 616 -43.13 -10.35 1.25
CA PRO A 616 -42.57 -10.07 2.57
C PRO A 616 -42.07 -11.36 3.24
N THR A 617 -40.79 -11.37 3.62
CA THR A 617 -40.14 -12.48 4.37
C THR A 617 -39.93 -12.14 5.85
N GLY A 618 -39.96 -10.84 6.19
CA GLY A 618 -39.74 -10.34 7.55
C GLY A 618 -38.27 -10.38 8.02
N SER A 619 -37.32 -10.63 7.11
CA SER A 619 -35.88 -10.63 7.39
C SER A 619 -35.08 -10.24 6.13
N MET A 620 -33.81 -9.87 6.31
CA MET A 620 -32.84 -9.71 5.22
C MET A 620 -32.17 -11.03 4.82
N THR A 621 -32.27 -12.07 5.66
CA THR A 621 -31.55 -13.34 5.49
C THR A 621 -32.46 -14.56 5.43
N LYS A 622 -33.79 -14.36 5.40
CA LYS A 622 -34.77 -15.45 5.27
C LYS A 622 -35.22 -15.55 3.82
N PHE A 623 -34.38 -16.17 3.00
CA PHE A 623 -34.61 -16.28 1.57
C PHE A 623 -35.84 -17.13 1.22
N THR A 624 -36.56 -16.69 0.18
CA THR A 624 -37.62 -17.42 -0.50
C THR A 624 -37.32 -17.52 -1.98
N THR A 625 -37.85 -18.54 -2.64
CA THR A 625 -37.67 -18.75 -4.08
C THR A 625 -38.98 -18.46 -4.81
N VAL A 626 -38.93 -17.54 -5.77
CA VAL A 626 -40.08 -17.09 -6.56
C VAL A 626 -39.85 -17.39 -8.04
N ASN A 627 -40.88 -17.84 -8.72
CA ASN A 627 -40.87 -18.03 -10.17
C ASN A 627 -41.73 -16.97 -10.84
N ALA A 628 -41.26 -16.41 -11.95
CA ALA A 628 -42.01 -15.47 -12.77
C ALA A 628 -41.82 -15.74 -14.26
N PRO A 629 -42.79 -15.37 -15.12
CA PRO A 629 -42.60 -15.39 -16.57
C PRO A 629 -41.42 -14.53 -17.01
N ALA A 630 -40.72 -14.98 -18.04
CA ALA A 630 -39.67 -14.23 -18.71
C ALA A 630 -39.98 -14.11 -20.22
N GLU A 631 -39.70 -12.94 -20.78
CA GLU A 631 -39.76 -12.69 -22.22
C GLU A 631 -38.61 -13.45 -22.91
N PRO A 632 -38.92 -14.28 -23.93
CA PRO A 632 -37.90 -15.10 -24.58
C PRO A 632 -36.97 -14.23 -25.42
N VAL A 633 -35.70 -14.20 -25.01
CA VAL A 633 -34.60 -13.56 -25.73
C VAL A 633 -33.49 -14.59 -25.98
N ASP A 634 -32.82 -14.50 -27.13
CA ASP A 634 -31.73 -15.40 -27.52
C ASP A 634 -30.47 -14.58 -27.84
N GLY A 635 -29.33 -14.99 -27.30
CA GLY A 635 -28.07 -14.27 -27.43
C GLY A 635 -27.33 -14.09 -26.12
N VAL A 636 -26.31 -13.22 -26.13
CA VAL A 636 -25.50 -12.87 -24.96
C VAL A 636 -25.79 -11.42 -24.58
N PHE A 637 -26.20 -11.19 -23.34
CA PHE A 637 -26.66 -9.89 -22.86
C PHE A 637 -26.05 -9.55 -21.50
N THR A 638 -26.03 -8.27 -21.18
CA THR A 638 -25.85 -7.81 -19.81
C THR A 638 -27.22 -7.75 -19.14
N LEU A 639 -27.43 -8.54 -18.09
CA LEU A 639 -28.66 -8.51 -17.32
C LEU A 639 -28.50 -7.52 -16.16
N ARG A 640 -29.23 -6.41 -16.24
CA ARG A 640 -29.31 -5.41 -15.18
C ARG A 640 -30.58 -5.60 -14.36
N MET A 641 -30.42 -5.62 -13.05
CA MET A 641 -31.52 -5.76 -12.11
C MET A 641 -31.69 -4.48 -11.27
N THR A 642 -32.94 -4.06 -11.11
CA THR A 642 -33.36 -2.95 -10.23
C THR A 642 -34.56 -3.36 -9.40
N THR A 643 -34.76 -2.73 -8.24
CA THR A 643 -35.84 -3.09 -7.32
C THR A 643 -36.71 -1.89 -6.96
N SER A 644 -37.99 -2.11 -6.65
CA SER A 644 -38.87 -1.02 -6.16
C SER A 644 -38.64 -0.66 -4.69
N GLY A 645 -37.75 -1.38 -3.99
CA GLY A 645 -37.46 -1.25 -2.57
C GLY A 645 -36.34 -2.20 -2.15
N MET A 646 -36.08 -2.28 -0.84
CA MET A 646 -34.95 -3.01 -0.29
C MET A 646 -35.08 -4.53 -0.49
N LEU A 647 -34.01 -5.17 -0.98
CA LEU A 647 -34.00 -6.59 -1.32
C LEU A 647 -32.62 -7.20 -1.04
N SER A 648 -32.59 -8.38 -0.41
CA SER A 648 -31.41 -9.25 -0.45
C SER A 648 -31.56 -10.26 -1.59
N LEU A 649 -30.75 -10.16 -2.63
CA LEU A 649 -30.70 -11.11 -3.74
C LEU A 649 -29.65 -12.18 -3.43
N LYS A 650 -30.02 -13.47 -3.43
CA LYS A 650 -29.09 -14.59 -3.25
C LYS A 650 -28.63 -15.14 -4.60
N SER A 651 -29.59 -15.45 -5.47
CA SER A 651 -29.31 -16.04 -6.79
C SER A 651 -30.50 -15.91 -7.74
N PHE A 652 -30.24 -16.15 -9.02
CA PHE A 652 -31.28 -16.31 -10.03
C PHE A 652 -30.89 -17.38 -11.06
N LYS A 653 -31.89 -17.88 -11.80
CA LYS A 653 -31.69 -18.71 -12.99
C LYS A 653 -32.87 -18.60 -13.95
N PHE A 654 -32.64 -18.89 -15.23
CA PHE A 654 -33.66 -18.91 -16.27
C PHE A 654 -33.94 -20.35 -16.73
N SER A 655 -35.16 -20.63 -17.18
CA SER A 655 -35.55 -21.96 -17.69
C SER A 655 -36.60 -21.93 -18.79
#